data_AF-A0A939UBJ5-F1
#
_entry.id   AF-A0A939UBJ5-F1
#
_cell.length_a   1.000
_cell.length_b   1.000
_cell.length_c   1.000
_cell.angle_alpha   90.00
_cell.angle_beta   90.00
_cell.angle_gamma   90.00
#
_symmetry.space_group_name_H-M   'P 1'
#
loop_
_entity.id
_entity.type
_entity.pdbx_description
1 polymer ?
#
loop_
_entity_poly.entity_id
_entity_poly.type
_entity_poly.pdbx_seq_one_letter_code
_entity_poly.pdbx_strand_id
1 'polypeptide(L)'
;MKKLIFLLIFAVSSFTLFAQIKVLSPIEGTFSNRQMLVIDTEDQAAGDYYYSLNGSDPEAFGFAYDGPVLIDLDGPVELRIARAGKTKSETTIKYTVLPDGAYTATYASFVASFFDTGILNYTSGSILSIPQELKYSFGLPPDSFLQGRDLSIDAASVLTRYIPCTLLDESTGRRWRFIVRTLPQTAGVYSRRDVPFVITDWNTITFTNDNYIYKIDSEYWSLPKNSIKLDRSVSHMIRWQSIDYAEGNPIDFFVLPPEPVLNQTTNADGSLHFTLEGDSAYSMSILSSSQTEYHELFTELGADTFYGDNVSGTLDIGFFAGAVYQGYVQIPYSINKRPPSTPLISSSAASFYSREPVSLTIQGENYSELYYAVSEPYTITSASETYSANSDLFNSVRTDNFIKAASNTISLELKPEGSGAVYFKVAAYSQNGGNNGPVSEYSVIIDQYNYYYNSIADASIADGTSLRPYASFEQCLEEINKGRYACLRVKGTVKVPAGTHYILSNCVFVNEENAAFEFEKGASIVVKNSNVSFQNFTISSVVENALYSSGAAAQGLIPYFKLEDSVLDIDSCQISALFDKDGLFAEAVRSSVNINGTIASVSASSYTSFISGIKSKVNIQNSSINLTSETCVTLSLNQGDINLVNNSFKVSGSKGRIAELFNVTGIARSNSFKSALKSSSNTAAVYTDKNCLVTQEKNDTNGWF
;
A
#
# COMPACT_ATOMS: atom_id res chain seq x y z
N MET A 1 5.31 17.40 -54.08
CA MET A 1 6.44 18.23 -53.61
C MET A 1 5.91 19.53 -53.02
N LYS A 2 5.83 19.64 -51.69
CA LYS A 2 5.72 20.89 -50.93
C LYS A 2 6.15 20.55 -49.50
N LYS A 3 7.41 20.85 -49.17
CA LYS A 3 7.96 20.74 -47.81
C LYS A 3 7.39 21.90 -47.00
N LEU A 4 6.60 21.59 -45.97
CA LEU A 4 6.19 22.57 -44.96
C LEU A 4 7.29 22.58 -43.88
N ILE A 5 8.11 23.63 -43.88
CA ILE A 5 9.09 23.89 -42.82
C ILE A 5 8.32 24.51 -41.66
N PHE A 6 8.11 23.75 -40.59
CA PHE A 6 7.66 24.30 -39.31
C PHE A 6 8.88 24.86 -38.59
N LEU A 7 8.98 26.19 -38.57
CA LEU A 7 9.96 26.94 -37.79
C LEU A 7 9.54 26.86 -36.32
N LEU A 8 10.21 26.02 -35.53
CA LEU A 8 10.02 25.98 -34.07
C LEU A 8 10.72 27.22 -33.48
N ILE A 9 9.94 28.23 -33.09
CA ILE A 9 10.44 29.35 -32.28
C ILE A 9 10.65 28.81 -30.87
N PHE A 10 11.89 28.49 -30.52
CA PHE A 10 12.30 28.30 -29.14
C PHE A 10 12.26 29.67 -28.45
N ALA A 11 11.16 29.95 -27.75
CA ALA A 11 11.16 30.98 -26.73
C ALA A 11 12.05 30.48 -25.59
N VAL A 12 13.33 30.86 -25.63
CA VAL A 12 14.23 30.74 -24.47
C VAL A 12 13.73 31.76 -23.47
N SER A 13 12.78 31.35 -22.63
CA SER A 13 12.52 32.05 -21.37
C SER A 13 13.80 31.92 -20.55
N SER A 14 14.65 32.94 -20.61
CA SER A 14 15.72 33.14 -19.64
C SER A 14 15.05 33.25 -18.27
N PHE A 15 14.87 32.13 -17.58
CA PHE A 15 14.68 32.13 -16.15
C PHE A 15 15.96 32.75 -15.57
N THR A 16 15.88 34.01 -15.18
CA THR A 16 16.84 34.56 -14.22
C THR A 16 16.72 33.71 -12.97
N LEU A 17 17.61 32.75 -12.81
CA LEU A 17 17.86 32.12 -11.52
C LEU A 17 18.29 33.25 -10.59
N PHE A 18 17.38 33.71 -9.74
CA PHE A 18 17.80 34.49 -8.57
C PHE A 18 18.65 33.53 -7.72
N ALA A 19 19.89 33.93 -7.42
CA ALA A 19 20.75 33.16 -6.53
C ALA A 19 20.10 33.13 -5.14
N GLN A 20 19.40 32.05 -4.83
CA GLN A 20 18.78 31.84 -3.52
C GLN A 20 19.88 31.42 -2.54
N ILE A 21 19.89 32.00 -1.34
CA ILE A 21 20.77 31.57 -0.27
C ILE A 21 20.36 30.15 0.13
N LYS A 22 21.26 29.18 -0.04
CA LYS A 22 21.05 27.79 0.36
C LYS A 22 21.49 27.62 1.82
N VAL A 23 20.51 27.48 2.71
CA VAL A 23 20.73 27.26 4.14
C VAL A 23 20.55 25.78 4.43
N LEU A 24 21.59 25.13 4.96
CA LEU A 24 21.54 23.71 5.34
C LEU A 24 20.83 23.53 6.69
N SER A 25 21.01 24.48 7.62
CA SER A 25 20.36 24.50 8.92
C SER A 25 20.37 25.93 9.48
N PRO A 26 19.37 26.37 10.27
CA PRO A 26 18.12 25.67 10.59
C PRO A 26 17.18 25.56 9.38
N ILE A 27 16.07 24.83 9.56
CA ILE A 27 14.91 24.85 8.65
C ILE A 27 13.67 25.25 9.45
N GLU A 28 12.57 25.54 8.77
CA GLU A 28 11.31 25.82 9.46
C GLU A 28 10.81 24.59 10.25
N GLY A 29 10.32 24.82 11.48
CA GLY A 29 9.78 23.76 12.31
C GLY A 29 9.94 23.99 13.81
N THR A 30 9.70 22.91 14.56
CA THR A 30 9.88 22.86 16.02
C THR A 30 10.89 21.78 16.34
N PHE A 31 11.92 22.15 17.10
CA PHE A 31 13.05 21.30 17.45
C PHE A 31 13.29 21.26 18.95
N SER A 32 13.85 20.14 19.41
CA SER A 32 14.12 19.82 20.80
C SER A 32 15.55 20.17 21.23
N ASN A 33 16.32 20.82 20.36
CA ASN A 33 17.64 21.36 20.68
C ASN A 33 17.86 22.70 19.96
N ARG A 34 18.87 23.44 20.41
CA ARG A 34 19.34 24.66 19.75
C ARG A 34 19.91 24.32 18.38
N GLN A 35 19.79 25.27 17.46
CA GLN A 35 20.03 25.02 16.05
C GLN A 35 21.38 25.58 15.61
N MET A 36 22.11 24.78 14.82
CA MET A 36 23.32 25.25 14.14
C MET A 36 22.94 25.99 12.87
N LEU A 37 23.44 27.20 12.68
CA LEU A 37 23.38 27.93 11.42
C LEU A 37 24.52 27.47 10.52
N VAL A 38 24.16 26.82 9.41
CA VAL A 38 25.10 26.45 8.35
C VAL A 38 24.56 26.92 7.01
N ILE A 39 25.34 27.79 6.36
CA ILE A 39 25.06 28.29 5.01
C ILE A 39 25.96 27.51 4.05
N ASP A 40 25.39 27.03 2.94
CA ASP A 40 26.17 26.43 1.86
C ASP A 40 26.85 27.53 1.05
N THR A 41 28.18 27.60 1.18
CA THR A 41 29.04 28.64 0.57
C THR A 41 29.91 28.09 -0.56
N GLU A 42 29.56 26.93 -1.14
CA GLU A 42 30.34 26.28 -2.21
C GLU A 42 30.54 27.19 -3.46
N ASP A 43 29.67 28.19 -3.67
CA ASP A 43 29.93 29.29 -4.60
C ASP A 43 30.69 30.43 -3.90
N GLN A 44 32.02 30.29 -3.72
CA GLN A 44 32.85 31.30 -3.06
C GLN A 44 32.96 32.64 -3.82
N ALA A 45 32.41 32.75 -5.04
CA ALA A 45 32.33 34.02 -5.76
C ALA A 45 31.30 35.01 -5.14
N ALA A 46 30.74 34.68 -3.97
CA ALA A 46 29.43 35.14 -3.56
C ALA A 46 29.31 36.40 -2.68
N GLY A 47 30.38 36.90 -2.06
CA GLY A 47 30.28 38.03 -1.15
C GLY A 47 29.89 37.64 0.28
N ASP A 48 29.86 38.62 1.18
CA ASP A 48 29.77 38.42 2.62
C ASP A 48 28.34 38.10 3.07
N TYR A 49 28.18 37.13 3.97
CA TYR A 49 26.88 36.78 4.53
C TYR A 49 26.69 37.42 5.91
N TYR A 50 25.50 37.92 6.17
CA TYR A 50 25.10 38.50 7.45
C TYR A 50 23.81 37.86 7.94
N TYR A 51 23.63 37.72 9.25
CA TYR A 51 22.41 37.18 9.82
C TYR A 51 21.90 37.95 11.04
N SER A 52 20.58 37.94 11.26
CA SER A 52 19.93 38.48 12.45
C SER A 52 18.97 37.45 13.04
N LEU A 53 18.79 37.46 14.36
CA LEU A 53 18.03 36.43 15.09
C LEU A 53 16.63 36.89 15.54
N ASN A 54 16.29 38.16 15.26
CA ASN A 54 15.06 38.82 15.73
C ASN A 54 14.23 39.44 14.58
N GLY A 55 14.53 39.08 13.34
CA GLY A 55 13.85 39.62 12.16
C GLY A 55 14.28 41.03 11.73
N SER A 56 15.28 41.65 12.35
CA SER A 56 15.87 42.91 11.86
C SER A 56 16.66 42.74 10.56
N ASP A 57 16.91 43.83 9.84
CA ASP A 57 17.73 43.81 8.61
C ASP A 57 19.18 43.37 8.93
N PRO A 58 19.64 42.21 8.40
CA PRO A 58 20.98 41.71 8.69
C PRO A 58 22.12 42.60 8.17
N GLU A 59 21.93 43.35 7.08
CA GLU A 59 22.99 44.22 6.57
C GLU A 59 23.20 45.46 7.46
N ALA A 60 22.14 45.94 8.12
CA ALA A 60 22.20 47.12 8.97
C ALA A 60 22.57 46.79 10.43
N PHE A 61 22.12 45.65 10.95
CA PHE A 61 22.23 45.30 12.38
C PHE A 61 22.59 43.83 12.64
N GLY A 62 22.95 43.05 11.62
CA GLY A 62 23.27 41.63 11.73
C GLY A 62 24.73 41.33 12.06
N PHE A 63 24.99 40.05 12.32
CA PHE A 63 26.32 39.49 12.55
C PHE A 63 26.90 38.96 11.24
N ALA A 64 28.20 39.15 11.02
CA ALA A 64 28.89 38.51 9.90
C ALA A 64 28.95 36.99 10.09
N TYR A 65 28.77 36.23 9.02
CA TYR A 65 28.86 34.78 9.02
C TYR A 65 30.21 34.34 8.45
N ASP A 66 31.04 33.74 9.30
CA ASP A 66 32.39 33.23 8.99
C ASP A 66 32.50 31.70 9.07
N GLY A 67 31.40 31.01 9.42
CA GLY A 67 31.32 29.56 9.49
C GLY A 67 30.16 29.08 10.35
N PRO A 68 30.02 27.76 10.57
CA PRO A 68 28.96 27.19 11.41
C PRO A 68 28.88 27.86 12.78
N VAL A 69 27.71 28.36 13.14
CA VAL A 69 27.47 29.05 14.42
C VAL A 69 26.25 28.50 15.13
N LEU A 70 26.39 28.16 16.42
CA LEU A 70 25.28 27.72 17.25
C LEU A 70 24.40 28.93 17.61
N ILE A 71 23.11 28.85 17.27
CA ILE A 71 22.12 29.83 17.71
C ILE A 71 21.63 29.40 19.10
N ASP A 72 22.24 29.98 20.14
CA ASP A 72 21.96 29.68 21.55
C ASP A 72 20.70 30.42 22.05
N LEU A 73 19.56 30.15 21.40
CA LEU A 73 18.26 30.71 21.74
C LEU A 73 17.20 29.62 21.88
N ASP A 74 16.36 29.77 22.90
CA ASP A 74 15.18 28.93 23.14
C ASP A 74 13.90 29.69 22.76
N GLY A 75 12.80 28.98 22.48
CA GLY A 75 11.53 29.58 22.06
C GLY A 75 11.48 29.93 20.56
N PRO A 76 10.56 30.83 20.14
CA PRO A 76 10.42 31.21 18.75
C PRO A 76 11.60 32.10 18.29
N VAL A 77 12.19 31.73 17.15
CA VAL A 77 13.31 32.45 16.52
C VAL A 77 12.95 32.83 15.09
N GLU A 78 13.21 34.08 14.72
CA GLU A 78 13.09 34.59 13.35
C GLU A 78 14.47 34.95 12.82
N LEU A 79 15.06 33.98 12.11
CA LEU A 79 16.38 34.10 11.50
C LEU A 79 16.24 34.75 10.12
N ARG A 80 16.89 35.89 9.91
CA ARG A 80 17.07 36.50 8.58
C ARG A 80 18.53 36.40 8.18
N ILE A 81 18.78 36.06 6.92
CA ILE A 81 20.12 35.94 6.35
C ILE A 81 20.16 36.76 5.07
N ALA A 82 21.12 37.67 4.97
CA ALA A 82 21.39 38.47 3.79
C ALA A 82 22.77 38.15 3.22
N ARG A 83 22.87 38.13 1.88
CA ARG A 83 24.13 38.06 1.15
C ARG A 83 24.43 39.46 0.60
N ALA A 84 25.51 40.05 1.09
CA ALA A 84 26.02 41.34 0.63
C ALA A 84 26.96 41.15 -0.57
N GLY A 85 26.81 42.00 -1.60
CA GLY A 85 27.63 41.92 -2.81
C GLY A 85 26.94 42.54 -4.03
N LYS A 86 27.44 42.22 -5.23
CA LYS A 86 26.85 42.71 -6.50
C LYS A 86 25.42 42.22 -6.73
N THR A 87 25.10 41.05 -6.20
CA THR A 87 23.76 40.46 -6.24
C THR A 87 23.30 40.25 -4.80
N LYS A 88 22.37 41.09 -4.35
CA LYS A 88 21.76 40.97 -3.02
C LYS A 88 20.67 39.92 -3.04
N SER A 89 20.63 39.10 -1.99
CA SER A 89 19.58 38.13 -1.74
C SER A 89 19.34 38.03 -0.24
N GLU A 90 18.10 37.76 0.15
CA GLU A 90 17.72 37.56 1.54
C GLU A 90 16.83 36.32 1.66
N THR A 91 16.92 35.62 2.79
CA THR A 91 15.99 34.56 3.18
C THR A 91 15.63 34.68 4.65
N THR A 92 14.42 34.26 5.01
CA THR A 92 13.91 34.24 6.38
C THR A 92 13.50 32.83 6.74
N ILE A 93 13.90 32.35 7.92
CA ILE A 93 13.57 31.04 8.45
C ILE A 93 12.98 31.22 9.84
N LYS A 94 11.76 30.71 10.04
CA LYS A 94 11.05 30.77 11.32
C LYS A 94 10.99 29.39 11.95
N TYR A 95 11.50 29.26 13.17
CA TYR A 95 11.49 27.99 13.89
C TYR A 95 11.29 28.21 15.39
N THR A 96 10.95 27.14 16.10
CA THR A 96 10.79 27.16 17.56
C THR A 96 11.68 26.11 18.21
N VAL A 97 12.37 26.48 19.29
CA VAL A 97 13.15 25.56 20.11
C VAL A 97 12.41 25.29 21.42
N LEU A 98 12.09 24.02 21.67
CA LEU A 98 11.52 23.51 22.92
C LEU A 98 12.49 22.47 23.50
N PRO A 99 13.54 22.88 24.22
CA PRO A 99 14.66 22.01 24.57
C PRO A 99 14.23 20.77 25.35
N ASP A 100 14.75 19.62 24.92
CA ASP A 100 14.66 18.35 25.65
C ASP A 100 15.88 17.49 25.33
N GLY A 101 16.74 17.27 26.34
CA GLY A 101 17.94 16.44 26.22
C GLY A 101 17.67 14.93 26.15
N ALA A 102 16.40 14.52 26.07
CA ALA A 102 15.98 13.12 26.08
C ALA A 102 16.45 12.34 27.32
N TYR A 103 16.63 13.01 28.47
CA TYR A 103 17.30 12.47 29.67
C TYR A 103 16.74 11.14 30.19
N THR A 104 15.47 10.85 29.92
CA THR A 104 14.78 9.64 30.37
C THR A 104 14.71 8.54 29.31
N ALA A 105 15.16 8.81 28.09
CA ALA A 105 15.11 7.87 26.97
C ALA A 105 16.32 6.92 26.97
N THR A 106 16.15 5.74 26.37
CA THR A 106 17.25 4.76 26.19
C THR A 106 18.39 5.30 25.32
N TYR A 107 18.07 6.22 24.42
CA TYR A 107 18.98 6.88 23.48
C TYR A 107 19.56 8.22 24.00
N ALA A 108 19.39 8.56 25.28
CA ALA A 108 19.81 9.84 25.85
C ALA A 108 21.30 10.17 25.61
N SER A 109 22.18 9.16 25.72
CA SER A 109 23.62 9.33 25.52
C SER A 109 23.98 9.73 24.08
N PHE A 110 23.23 9.23 23.10
CA PHE A 110 23.41 9.62 21.69
C PHE A 110 22.99 11.07 21.47
N VAL A 111 21.81 11.47 21.97
CA VAL A 111 21.34 12.87 21.85
C VAL A 111 22.32 13.84 22.54
N ALA A 112 22.83 13.47 23.71
CA ALA A 112 23.80 14.28 24.45
C ALA A 112 25.09 14.58 23.66
N SER A 113 25.46 13.75 22.67
CA SER A 113 26.69 13.94 21.88
C SER A 113 26.68 15.19 20.98
N PHE A 114 25.50 15.71 20.64
CA PHE A 114 25.33 16.89 19.79
C PHE A 114 24.39 17.94 20.39
N PHE A 115 23.72 17.65 21.53
CA PHE A 115 22.65 18.49 22.07
C PHE A 115 23.09 19.95 22.31
N ASP A 116 24.23 20.13 22.98
CA ASP A 116 24.77 21.44 23.33
C ASP A 116 25.61 22.07 22.21
N THR A 117 26.21 21.24 21.35
CA THR A 117 27.14 21.73 20.30
C THR A 117 26.44 22.01 18.98
N GLY A 118 25.28 21.37 18.72
CA GLY A 118 24.60 21.37 17.43
C GLY A 118 25.38 20.66 16.30
N ILE A 119 26.53 20.06 16.60
CA ILE A 119 27.43 19.45 15.62
C ILE A 119 28.07 18.17 16.18
N LEU A 120 28.12 17.15 15.32
CA LEU A 120 28.75 15.87 15.56
C LEU A 120 29.87 15.68 14.53
N ASN A 121 31.11 15.59 14.98
CA ASN A 121 32.23 15.28 14.10
C ASN A 121 32.27 13.78 13.82
N TYR A 122 32.40 13.41 12.55
CA TYR A 122 32.49 12.04 12.08
C TYR A 122 33.74 11.88 11.21
N THR A 123 34.57 10.89 11.52
CA THR A 123 35.75 10.55 10.71
C THR A 123 35.41 9.40 9.77
N SER A 124 35.71 9.55 8.48
CA SER A 124 35.58 8.49 7.45
C SER A 124 36.16 7.16 7.95
N GLY A 125 35.49 6.05 7.67
CA GLY A 125 35.83 4.71 8.17
C GLY A 125 35.31 4.40 9.58
N SER A 126 34.79 5.38 10.33
CA SER A 126 34.15 5.14 11.64
C SER A 126 32.68 4.69 11.49
N ILE A 127 32.04 4.27 12.57
CA ILE A 127 30.61 3.93 12.60
C ILE A 127 29.84 5.02 13.36
N LEU A 128 28.79 5.56 12.73
CA LEU A 128 27.78 6.40 13.37
C LEU A 128 26.53 5.54 13.63
N SER A 129 26.36 5.10 14.88
CA SER A 129 25.24 4.28 15.31
C SER A 129 24.04 5.14 15.71
N ILE A 130 23.06 5.28 14.81
CA ILE A 130 21.77 5.92 15.16
C ILE A 130 20.88 4.88 15.84
N PRO A 131 20.38 5.13 17.07
CA PRO A 131 19.53 4.19 17.81
C PRO A 131 18.29 3.73 17.04
N GLN A 132 17.94 2.45 17.15
CA GLN A 132 16.81 1.83 16.43
C GLN A 132 15.45 2.39 16.85
N GLU A 133 15.35 3.07 17.99
CA GLU A 133 14.12 3.71 18.46
C GLU A 133 13.85 5.06 17.79
N LEU A 134 14.86 5.62 17.11
CA LEU A 134 14.78 6.89 16.40
C LEU A 134 14.68 6.66 14.89
N LYS A 135 14.07 7.62 14.20
CA LYS A 135 14.23 7.78 12.75
C LYS A 135 15.14 8.95 12.44
N TYR A 136 15.84 8.93 11.30
CA TYR A 136 16.69 10.04 10.85
C TYR A 136 16.39 10.45 9.41
N SER A 137 16.67 11.72 9.09
CA SER A 137 16.64 12.26 7.74
C SER A 137 17.80 13.24 7.55
N PHE A 138 18.42 13.20 6.37
CA PHE A 138 19.45 14.18 5.99
C PHE A 138 18.87 15.44 5.31
N GLY A 139 17.54 15.64 5.36
CA GLY A 139 16.88 16.87 4.91
C GLY A 139 16.82 17.04 3.39
N LEU A 140 16.95 15.94 2.63
CA LEU A 140 16.80 15.94 1.18
C LEU A 140 15.32 15.84 0.79
N PRO A 141 14.80 16.63 -0.18
CA PRO A 141 13.43 16.50 -0.66
C PRO A 141 13.20 15.25 -1.55
N PRO A 142 12.03 14.58 -1.45
CA PRO A 142 11.02 14.75 -0.40
C PRO A 142 11.56 14.28 0.95
N ASP A 143 11.23 14.96 2.05
CA ASP A 143 11.75 14.57 3.38
C ASP A 143 11.26 13.14 3.72
N SER A 144 12.19 12.24 4.00
CA SER A 144 11.91 10.82 4.25
C SER A 144 12.73 10.33 5.43
N PHE A 145 12.04 10.01 6.51
CA PHE A 145 12.64 9.49 7.72
C PHE A 145 12.92 7.98 7.59
N LEU A 146 14.19 7.61 7.78
CA LEU A 146 14.68 6.24 7.75
C LEU A 146 14.84 5.71 9.18
N GLN A 147 14.64 4.41 9.38
CA GLN A 147 14.87 3.78 10.67
C GLN A 147 16.34 3.91 11.08
N GLY A 148 16.61 4.27 12.34
CA GLY A 148 17.94 4.34 12.91
C GLY A 148 18.75 3.08 12.63
N ARG A 149 20.04 3.24 12.33
CA ARG A 149 20.95 2.16 11.95
C ARG A 149 22.40 2.60 12.10
N ASP A 150 23.30 1.65 11.95
CA ASP A 150 24.72 1.95 11.76
C ASP A 150 24.96 2.53 10.37
N LEU A 151 25.61 3.69 10.35
CA LEU A 151 26.00 4.41 9.15
C LEU A 151 27.52 4.52 9.10
N SER A 152 28.08 4.36 7.89
CA SER A 152 29.50 4.56 7.66
C SER A 152 29.73 5.14 6.27
N ILE A 153 30.81 5.87 6.14
CA ILE A 153 31.41 6.35 4.90
C ILE A 153 32.72 5.59 4.73
N ASP A 154 33.05 5.19 3.50
CA ASP A 154 34.32 4.54 3.17
C ASP A 154 35.53 5.27 3.78
N ALA A 155 36.49 4.51 4.31
CA ALA A 155 37.68 5.04 4.98
C ALA A 155 38.54 5.91 4.07
N ALA A 156 38.59 5.61 2.76
CA ALA A 156 39.30 6.40 1.77
C ALA A 156 38.56 7.70 1.40
N SER A 157 37.32 7.91 1.84
CA SER A 157 36.55 9.10 1.48
C SER A 157 37.19 10.37 2.03
N VAL A 158 37.53 11.29 1.10
CA VAL A 158 38.15 12.58 1.40
C VAL A 158 37.15 13.74 1.47
N LEU A 159 35.86 13.46 1.33
CA LEU A 159 34.81 14.49 1.32
C LEU A 159 34.59 15.07 2.73
N THR A 160 34.97 16.33 2.91
CA THR A 160 34.63 17.13 4.10
C THR A 160 33.34 17.89 3.85
N ARG A 161 32.26 17.56 4.58
CA ARG A 161 30.92 18.11 4.36
C ARG A 161 30.23 18.42 5.68
N TYR A 162 29.30 19.37 5.64
CA TYR A 162 28.32 19.60 6.68
C TYR A 162 26.99 18.98 6.24
N ILE A 163 26.64 17.82 6.80
CA ILE A 163 25.42 17.09 6.45
C ILE A 163 24.38 17.38 7.54
N PRO A 164 23.26 18.07 7.25
CA PRO A 164 22.22 18.26 8.24
C PRO A 164 21.55 16.92 8.54
N CYS A 165 21.32 16.62 9.82
CA CYS A 165 20.63 15.42 10.27
C CYS A 165 19.49 15.82 11.20
N THR A 166 18.29 15.31 10.94
CA THR A 166 17.13 15.44 11.83
C THR A 166 16.74 14.08 12.35
N LEU A 167 16.66 13.94 13.67
CA LEU A 167 16.12 12.77 14.34
C LEU A 167 14.65 13.00 14.68
N LEU A 168 13.85 11.94 14.63
CA LEU A 168 12.46 11.91 15.05
C LEU A 168 12.26 10.73 16.01
N ASP A 169 11.77 11.02 17.21
CA ASP A 169 11.11 10.02 18.05
C ASP A 169 9.61 10.04 17.75
N GLU A 170 9.12 9.02 17.06
CA GLU A 170 7.70 8.94 16.68
C GLU A 170 6.77 8.77 17.90
N SER A 171 7.26 8.23 19.01
CA SER A 171 6.43 8.01 20.21
C SER A 171 6.12 9.30 20.94
N THR A 172 7.04 10.27 20.90
CA THR A 172 6.89 11.58 21.56
C THR A 172 6.65 12.73 20.59
N GLY A 173 6.87 12.52 19.28
CA GLY A 173 6.83 13.55 18.24
C GLY A 173 8.00 14.55 18.31
N ARG A 174 9.02 14.27 19.14
CA ARG A 174 10.17 15.16 19.34
C ARG A 174 11.16 15.06 18.19
N ARG A 175 11.75 16.20 17.82
CA ARG A 175 12.71 16.30 16.72
C ARG A 175 13.98 16.98 17.15
N TRP A 176 15.12 16.35 16.93
CA TRP A 176 16.42 16.99 17.14
C TRP A 176 17.08 17.23 15.80
N ARG A 177 17.68 18.41 15.59
CA ARG A 177 18.40 18.72 14.36
C ARG A 177 19.81 19.19 14.68
N PHE A 178 20.78 18.55 14.04
CA PHE A 178 22.21 18.81 14.23
C PHE A 178 22.95 18.62 12.90
N ILE A 179 24.23 18.97 12.89
CA ILE A 179 25.09 18.81 11.71
C ILE A 179 26.06 17.68 11.94
N VAL A 180 26.14 16.74 11.00
CA VAL A 180 27.24 15.78 10.93
C VAL A 180 28.35 16.40 10.08
N ARG A 181 29.50 16.71 10.69
CA ARG A 181 30.68 17.17 9.98
C ARG A 181 31.55 15.98 9.64
N THR A 182 31.61 15.63 8.36
CA THR A 182 32.48 14.54 7.88
C THR A 182 33.91 15.05 7.76
N LEU A 183 34.88 14.25 8.19
CA LEU A 183 36.30 14.53 8.16
C LEU A 183 37.01 13.32 7.54
N PRO A 184 37.99 13.52 6.64
CA PRO A 184 38.79 12.42 6.10
C PRO A 184 39.52 11.68 7.23
N GLN A 185 39.82 10.41 7.00
CA GLN A 185 40.79 9.72 7.83
C GLN A 185 42.17 10.34 7.55
N THR A 186 42.80 10.93 8.56
CA THR A 186 44.03 11.71 8.39
C THR A 186 45.16 10.84 7.81
N ALA A 187 45.79 11.31 6.73
CA ALA A 187 47.08 10.82 6.25
C ALA A 187 48.21 11.78 6.70
N GLY A 188 49.44 11.26 6.78
CA GLY A 188 50.56 11.87 7.53
C GLY A 188 50.86 13.35 7.27
N VAL A 189 51.45 14.01 8.27
CA VAL A 189 51.84 15.43 8.22
C VAL A 189 52.84 15.67 7.07
N TYR A 190 52.45 16.56 6.17
CA TYR A 190 53.24 16.95 5.01
C TYR A 190 54.28 18.03 5.35
N SER A 191 55.49 17.89 4.78
CA SER A 191 56.45 18.99 4.64
C SER A 191 56.82 19.13 3.17
N ARG A 192 56.59 20.31 2.60
CA ARG A 192 56.90 20.57 1.19
C ARG A 192 58.40 20.41 0.97
N ARG A 193 58.78 19.57 -0.01
CA ARG A 193 60.17 19.49 -0.42
C ARG A 193 60.51 20.76 -1.20
N ASP A 194 61.47 21.52 -0.68
CA ASP A 194 61.97 22.69 -1.39
C ASP A 194 62.82 22.23 -2.59
N VAL A 195 62.42 22.65 -3.78
CA VAL A 195 63.09 22.35 -5.04
C VAL A 195 63.15 23.60 -5.90
N PRO A 196 64.26 23.87 -6.60
CA PRO A 196 64.45 25.09 -7.38
C PRO A 196 63.80 25.01 -8.79
N PHE A 197 62.63 24.38 -8.87
CA PHE A 197 61.82 24.26 -10.08
C PHE A 197 60.34 24.02 -9.77
N VAL A 198 59.47 24.27 -10.74
CA VAL A 198 58.04 23.97 -10.70
C VAL A 198 57.63 23.16 -11.92
N ILE A 199 56.61 22.32 -11.76
CA ILE A 199 55.99 21.55 -12.84
C ILE A 199 54.59 22.11 -13.07
N THR A 200 54.27 22.49 -14.31
CA THR A 200 53.04 23.25 -14.61
C THR A 200 51.95 22.44 -15.29
N ASP A 201 52.29 21.41 -16.05
CA ASP A 201 51.34 20.62 -16.87
C ASP A 201 51.81 19.17 -17.11
N TRP A 202 52.33 18.54 -16.05
CA TRP A 202 53.00 17.21 -16.04
C TRP A 202 54.33 17.13 -16.79
N ASN A 203 54.41 17.74 -17.96
CA ASN A 203 55.51 17.59 -18.90
C ASN A 203 56.47 18.79 -18.90
N THR A 204 56.03 19.95 -18.44
CA THR A 204 56.83 21.18 -18.46
C THR A 204 57.43 21.50 -17.10
N ILE A 205 58.76 21.65 -17.07
CA ILE A 205 59.54 22.11 -15.92
C ILE A 205 60.02 23.54 -16.16
N THR A 206 59.86 24.38 -15.15
CA THR A 206 60.39 25.75 -15.12
C THR A 206 61.29 25.91 -13.90
N PHE A 207 62.55 26.27 -14.11
CA PHE A 207 63.49 26.56 -13.03
C PHE A 207 63.18 27.90 -12.37
N THR A 208 63.29 27.98 -11.05
CA THR A 208 62.86 29.14 -10.27
C THR A 208 63.98 29.89 -9.57
N ASN A 209 65.24 29.45 -9.71
CA ASN A 209 66.38 30.04 -9.02
C ASN A 209 67.60 30.22 -9.93
N ASP A 210 67.90 31.47 -10.27
CA ASP A 210 68.98 31.82 -11.19
C ASP A 210 70.39 31.71 -10.59
N ASN A 211 70.51 31.40 -9.29
CA ASN A 211 71.79 31.15 -8.63
C ASN A 211 72.31 29.72 -8.81
N TYR A 212 71.57 28.87 -9.52
CA TYR A 212 71.95 27.48 -9.77
C TYR A 212 72.22 27.21 -11.25
N ILE A 213 73.09 26.23 -11.50
CA ILE A 213 73.19 25.54 -12.79
C ILE A 213 72.51 24.18 -12.68
N TYR A 214 71.89 23.76 -13.77
CA TYR A 214 71.01 22.60 -13.81
C TYR A 214 71.51 21.57 -14.82
N LYS A 215 71.21 20.31 -14.53
CA LYS A 215 71.45 19.18 -15.43
C LYS A 215 70.26 18.22 -15.35
N ILE A 216 69.71 17.85 -16.50
CA ILE A 216 68.71 16.79 -16.61
C ILE A 216 69.38 15.57 -17.23
N ASP A 217 69.21 14.41 -16.61
CA ASP A 217 69.74 13.11 -17.01
C ASP A 217 71.26 13.12 -17.31
N SER A 218 71.62 12.96 -18.58
CA SER A 218 72.99 12.89 -19.07
C SER A 218 73.46 14.19 -19.75
N GLU A 219 72.64 15.24 -19.77
CA GLU A 219 73.00 16.52 -20.39
C GLU A 219 74.19 17.22 -19.70
N TYR A 220 74.74 18.24 -20.36
CA TYR A 220 75.75 19.12 -19.74
C TYR A 220 75.09 20.14 -18.82
N TRP A 221 75.83 20.62 -17.82
CA TRP A 221 75.37 21.70 -16.94
C TRP A 221 75.04 22.96 -17.74
N SER A 222 73.87 23.54 -17.51
CA SER A 222 73.42 24.77 -18.18
C SER A 222 72.76 25.73 -17.20
N LEU A 223 72.80 27.02 -17.55
CA LEU A 223 71.97 28.05 -16.91
C LEU A 223 70.48 27.72 -17.05
N PRO A 224 69.62 28.21 -16.13
CA PRO A 224 68.18 27.96 -16.20
C PRO A 224 67.61 28.39 -17.55
N LYS A 225 66.92 27.46 -18.21
CA LYS A 225 66.10 27.73 -19.40
C LYS A 225 64.69 28.14 -18.95
N ASN A 226 64.02 29.02 -19.72
CA ASN A 226 62.69 29.52 -19.38
C ASN A 226 61.65 28.41 -19.12
N SER A 227 61.64 27.33 -19.91
CA SER A 227 60.87 26.11 -19.66
C SER A 227 61.44 24.93 -20.46
N ILE A 228 61.34 23.71 -19.94
CA ILE A 228 61.78 22.46 -20.61
C ILE A 228 60.61 21.48 -20.63
N LYS A 229 60.36 20.87 -21.79
CA LYS A 229 59.42 19.75 -21.92
C LYS A 229 60.15 18.42 -21.79
N LEU A 230 59.61 17.52 -20.98
CA LEU A 230 60.11 16.17 -20.74
C LEU A 230 59.12 15.10 -21.20
N ASP A 231 59.62 13.92 -21.54
CA ASP A 231 58.83 12.74 -21.85
C ASP A 231 58.58 11.94 -20.57
N ARG A 232 57.37 12.07 -20.01
CA ARG A 232 57.03 11.46 -18.72
C ARG A 232 56.71 9.96 -18.80
N SER A 233 57.00 9.28 -19.92
CA SER A 233 56.96 7.81 -20.01
C SER A 233 58.14 7.11 -19.31
N VAL A 234 59.21 7.86 -18.99
CA VAL A 234 60.40 7.37 -18.29
C VAL A 234 60.77 8.26 -17.10
N SER A 235 61.62 7.75 -16.21
CA SER A 235 62.17 8.55 -15.11
C SER A 235 63.21 9.54 -15.62
N HIS A 236 63.20 10.75 -15.07
CA HIS A 236 64.22 11.76 -15.29
C HIS A 236 64.94 12.12 -14.00
N MET A 237 66.21 12.48 -14.07
CA MET A 237 67.01 12.90 -12.93
C MET A 237 67.46 14.34 -13.08
N ILE A 238 66.89 15.21 -12.25
CA ILE A 238 67.19 16.65 -12.22
C ILE A 238 68.25 16.87 -11.15
N ARG A 239 69.35 17.52 -11.50
CA ARG A 239 70.42 17.89 -10.58
C ARG A 239 70.67 19.38 -10.61
N TRP A 240 71.00 19.96 -9.46
CA TRP A 240 71.37 21.36 -9.35
C TRP A 240 72.54 21.56 -8.38
N GLN A 241 73.30 22.62 -8.61
CA GLN A 241 74.40 23.08 -7.76
C GLN A 241 74.60 24.59 -7.97
N SER A 242 75.34 25.25 -7.06
CA SER A 242 75.67 26.68 -7.16
C SER A 242 76.29 27.04 -8.52
N ILE A 243 75.92 28.20 -9.06
CA ILE A 243 76.51 28.80 -10.26
C ILE A 243 78.01 29.08 -10.09
N ASP A 244 78.46 29.31 -8.85
CA ASP A 244 79.88 29.40 -8.47
C ASP A 244 80.50 28.00 -8.42
N TYR A 245 80.63 27.40 -9.59
CA TYR A 245 81.12 26.03 -9.74
C TYR A 245 82.55 25.87 -9.20
N ALA A 246 82.71 24.99 -8.20
CA ALA A 246 83.99 24.55 -7.66
C ALA A 246 84.01 23.01 -7.55
N GLU A 247 85.19 22.41 -7.73
CA GLU A 247 85.38 20.97 -7.57
C GLU A 247 85.06 20.56 -6.12
N GLY A 248 84.06 19.68 -5.95
CA GLY A 248 83.57 19.24 -4.63
C GLY A 248 82.30 19.93 -4.12
N ASN A 249 81.67 20.82 -4.90
CA ASN A 249 80.37 21.38 -4.54
C ASN A 249 79.32 20.28 -4.33
N PRO A 250 78.46 20.38 -3.29
CA PRO A 250 77.36 19.44 -3.11
C PRO A 250 76.39 19.55 -4.30
N ILE A 251 76.02 18.38 -4.84
CA ILE A 251 75.03 18.27 -5.91
C ILE A 251 73.75 17.73 -5.30
N ASP A 252 72.72 18.57 -5.31
CA ASP A 252 71.37 18.14 -4.96
C ASP A 252 70.69 17.54 -6.19
N PHE A 253 69.73 16.65 -5.94
CA PHE A 253 69.00 15.99 -7.00
C PHE A 253 67.55 15.66 -6.62
N PHE A 254 66.73 15.53 -7.66
CA PHE A 254 65.37 15.03 -7.59
C PHE A 254 65.18 14.00 -8.71
N VAL A 255 64.73 12.80 -8.35
CA VAL A 255 64.29 11.80 -9.33
C VAL A 255 62.83 12.05 -9.59
N LEU A 256 62.54 12.36 -10.85
CA LEU A 256 61.22 12.58 -11.36
C LEU A 256 60.72 11.26 -11.98
N PRO A 257 59.89 10.46 -11.27
CA PRO A 257 59.42 9.15 -11.75
C PRO A 257 58.47 9.30 -12.95
N PRO A 258 58.16 8.25 -13.75
CA PRO A 258 57.20 8.32 -14.86
C PRO A 258 55.81 8.71 -14.37
N GLU A 259 54.97 9.26 -15.25
CA GLU A 259 53.58 9.62 -14.92
C GLU A 259 52.81 8.40 -14.38
N PRO A 260 52.12 8.52 -13.24
CA PRO A 260 51.39 7.40 -12.65
C PRO A 260 50.05 7.21 -13.37
N VAL A 261 49.51 6.00 -13.31
CA VAL A 261 48.15 5.70 -13.76
C VAL A 261 47.20 5.79 -12.58
N LEU A 262 46.15 6.61 -12.70
CA LEU A 262 45.08 6.67 -11.72
C LEU A 262 44.02 5.61 -12.03
N ASN A 263 43.91 4.61 -11.16
CA ASN A 263 42.91 3.56 -11.25
C ASN A 263 41.67 3.94 -10.43
N GLN A 264 40.51 3.98 -11.08
CA GLN A 264 39.21 4.22 -10.44
C GLN A 264 38.40 2.92 -10.36
N THR A 265 37.87 2.63 -9.18
CA THR A 265 36.90 1.56 -8.95
C THR A 265 35.61 2.14 -8.36
N THR A 266 34.46 1.66 -8.84
CA THR A 266 33.14 2.01 -8.29
C THR A 266 32.56 0.80 -7.58
N ASN A 267 32.27 0.96 -6.29
CA ASN A 267 31.69 -0.09 -5.47
C ASN A 267 30.19 -0.27 -5.77
N ALA A 268 29.60 -1.38 -5.31
CA ALA A 268 28.18 -1.70 -5.53
C ALA A 268 27.22 -0.67 -4.94
N ASP A 269 27.64 0.06 -3.90
CA ASP A 269 26.88 1.14 -3.26
C ASP A 269 27.09 2.51 -3.92
N GLY A 270 27.82 2.55 -5.05
CA GLY A 270 28.12 3.76 -5.81
C GLY A 270 29.31 4.56 -5.30
N SER A 271 29.93 4.18 -4.18
CA SER A 271 31.14 4.85 -3.69
C SER A 271 32.30 4.70 -4.67
N LEU A 272 33.14 5.73 -4.74
CA LEU A 272 34.30 5.77 -5.62
C LEU A 272 35.57 5.59 -4.80
N HIS A 273 36.48 4.79 -5.33
CA HIS A 273 37.79 4.56 -4.76
C HIS A 273 38.86 4.69 -5.84
N PHE A 274 39.98 5.32 -5.49
CA PHE A 274 41.04 5.69 -6.40
C PHE A 274 42.39 5.27 -5.82
N THR A 275 43.19 4.61 -6.65
CA THR A 275 44.54 4.15 -6.32
C THR A 275 45.51 4.55 -7.43
N LEU A 276 46.79 4.66 -7.09
CA LEU A 276 47.84 4.92 -8.05
C LEU A 276 48.59 3.64 -8.41
N GLU A 277 48.77 3.43 -9.71
CA GLU A 277 49.70 2.45 -10.26
C GLU A 277 50.92 3.18 -10.82
N GLY A 278 52.11 2.87 -10.30
CA GLY A 278 53.35 3.55 -10.66
C GLY A 278 54.39 3.50 -9.55
N ASP A 279 55.25 4.51 -9.50
CA ASP A 279 56.29 4.62 -8.47
C ASP A 279 55.68 4.88 -7.08
N SER A 280 56.18 4.16 -6.07
CA SER A 280 55.76 4.29 -4.67
C SER A 280 55.99 5.68 -4.04
N ALA A 281 56.78 6.54 -4.69
CA ALA A 281 56.98 7.92 -4.27
C ALA A 281 55.76 8.82 -4.54
N TYR A 282 54.78 8.35 -5.33
CA TYR A 282 53.58 9.10 -5.62
C TYR A 282 52.57 9.10 -4.47
N SER A 283 51.87 10.21 -4.37
CA SER A 283 50.75 10.46 -3.46
C SER A 283 49.80 11.46 -4.10
N MET A 284 48.60 11.54 -3.56
CA MET A 284 47.49 12.35 -4.07
C MET A 284 47.05 13.35 -3.02
N SER A 285 46.47 14.47 -3.44
CA SER A 285 45.79 15.40 -2.55
C SER A 285 44.57 16.00 -3.24
N ILE A 286 43.62 16.50 -2.45
CA ILE A 286 42.54 17.33 -2.97
C ILE A 286 43.02 18.78 -2.98
N LEU A 287 43.05 19.37 -4.17
CA LEU A 287 43.46 20.75 -4.36
C LEU A 287 42.34 21.70 -3.93
N SER A 288 42.71 22.86 -3.39
CA SER A 288 41.78 23.97 -3.17
C SER A 288 41.22 24.52 -4.50
N SER A 289 40.16 25.32 -4.41
CA SER A 289 39.57 26.02 -5.57
C SER A 289 40.54 26.96 -6.30
N SER A 290 41.59 27.44 -5.62
CA SER A 290 42.68 28.21 -6.24
C SER A 290 43.75 27.34 -6.87
N GLN A 291 43.70 26.01 -6.67
CA GLN A 291 44.68 25.00 -7.11
C GLN A 291 46.11 25.27 -6.63
N THR A 292 46.27 26.09 -5.59
CA THR A 292 47.57 26.48 -5.03
C THR A 292 47.81 25.94 -3.63
N GLU A 293 46.76 25.46 -2.96
CA GLU A 293 46.82 25.00 -1.57
C GLU A 293 46.32 23.55 -1.46
N TYR A 294 47.04 22.77 -0.64
CA TYR A 294 46.76 21.38 -0.33
C TYR A 294 47.40 21.07 1.02
N HIS A 295 46.74 20.25 1.84
CA HIS A 295 47.11 20.09 3.26
C HIS A 295 47.53 18.67 3.63
N GLU A 296 47.08 17.66 2.88
CA GLU A 296 47.24 16.24 3.24
C GLU A 296 47.61 15.41 2.00
N LEU A 297 48.46 14.39 2.16
CA LEU A 297 48.85 13.48 1.08
C LEU A 297 48.34 12.07 1.35
N PHE A 298 47.64 11.51 0.38
CA PHE A 298 46.98 10.21 0.44
C PHE A 298 47.60 9.21 -0.55
N THR A 299 47.69 7.95 -0.15
CA THR A 299 48.05 6.84 -1.06
C THR A 299 46.84 6.26 -1.78
N GLU A 300 45.67 6.41 -1.17
CA GLU A 300 44.35 6.04 -1.69
C GLU A 300 43.36 7.15 -1.34
N LEU A 301 42.42 7.42 -2.23
CA LEU A 301 41.36 8.40 -1.98
C LEU A 301 40.04 7.91 -2.52
N GLY A 302 38.94 8.50 -2.07
CA GLY A 302 37.61 8.10 -2.45
C GLY A 302 36.59 9.22 -2.29
N ALA A 303 35.41 8.98 -2.85
CA ALA A 303 34.24 9.79 -2.59
C ALA A 303 33.13 8.87 -2.12
N ASP A 304 32.52 9.22 -1.00
CA ASP A 304 31.41 8.47 -0.45
C ASP A 304 30.49 9.34 0.43
N THR A 305 29.27 8.87 0.68
CA THR A 305 28.30 9.47 1.61
C THR A 305 27.52 8.42 2.40
N PHE A 306 26.79 8.86 3.42
CA PHE A 306 25.95 7.99 4.24
C PHE A 306 24.75 7.42 3.46
N TYR A 307 24.30 6.24 3.87
CA TYR A 307 23.00 5.72 3.47
C TYR A 307 21.89 6.69 3.88
N GLY A 308 21.03 7.08 2.95
CA GLY A 308 20.04 8.14 3.12
C GLY A 308 20.43 9.51 2.55
N ASP A 309 21.68 9.68 2.13
CA ASP A 309 22.20 10.93 1.55
C ASP A 309 22.52 10.81 0.05
N ASN A 310 22.71 11.96 -0.60
CA ASN A 310 23.27 12.05 -1.95
C ASN A 310 24.30 13.18 -2.05
N VAL A 311 25.25 13.02 -2.97
CA VAL A 311 26.29 14.02 -3.21
C VAL A 311 26.77 13.94 -4.65
N SER A 312 27.07 15.09 -5.24
CA SER A 312 27.70 15.18 -6.56
C SER A 312 28.62 16.39 -6.61
N GLY A 313 29.68 16.30 -7.39
CA GLY A 313 30.67 17.36 -7.51
C GLY A 313 31.80 16.98 -8.46
N THR A 314 32.91 17.70 -8.35
CA THR A 314 34.16 17.39 -9.06
C THR A 314 35.30 17.35 -8.05
N LEU A 315 36.10 16.28 -8.07
CA LEU A 315 37.33 16.17 -7.31
C LEU A 315 38.49 16.70 -8.17
N ASP A 316 39.20 17.72 -7.67
CA ASP A 316 40.46 18.18 -8.24
C ASP A 316 41.62 17.45 -7.53
N ILE A 317 42.05 16.34 -8.10
CA ILE A 317 43.08 15.47 -7.52
C ILE A 317 44.45 15.91 -8.02
N GLY A 318 45.27 16.47 -7.12
CA GLY A 318 46.66 16.80 -7.37
C GLY A 318 47.60 15.64 -7.08
N PHE A 319 48.65 15.50 -7.87
CA PHE A 319 49.63 14.42 -7.75
C PHE A 319 50.99 14.95 -7.29
N PHE A 320 51.63 14.19 -6.41
CA PHE A 320 52.88 14.56 -5.77
C PHE A 320 53.85 13.39 -5.78
N ALA A 321 55.04 13.58 -6.34
CA ALA A 321 56.14 12.61 -6.23
C ALA A 321 57.13 13.13 -5.19
N GLY A 322 57.37 12.37 -4.12
CA GLY A 322 58.34 12.75 -3.08
C GLY A 322 58.12 14.18 -2.54
N ALA A 323 56.85 14.56 -2.30
CA ALA A 323 56.42 15.88 -1.86
C ALA A 323 56.66 17.05 -2.85
N VAL A 324 56.78 16.77 -4.15
CA VAL A 324 56.85 17.79 -5.21
C VAL A 324 55.64 17.65 -6.12
N TYR A 325 54.91 18.75 -6.33
CA TYR A 325 53.73 18.80 -7.21
C TYR A 325 54.07 18.45 -8.66
N GLN A 326 53.19 17.68 -9.30
CA GLN A 326 53.40 17.14 -10.65
C GLN A 326 52.33 17.63 -11.64
N GLY A 327 51.08 17.68 -11.21
CA GLY A 327 49.92 18.03 -12.02
C GLY A 327 48.63 17.61 -11.31
N TYR A 328 47.49 17.76 -11.97
CA TYR A 328 46.19 17.39 -11.43
C TYR A 328 45.25 16.80 -12.48
N VAL A 329 44.20 16.13 -12.01
CA VAL A 329 43.07 15.66 -12.82
C VAL A 329 41.75 16.06 -12.16
N GLN A 330 40.72 16.32 -12.97
CA GLN A 330 39.38 16.62 -12.49
C GLN A 330 38.47 15.41 -12.72
N ILE A 331 37.84 14.91 -11.66
CA ILE A 331 36.95 13.74 -11.75
C ILE A 331 35.56 14.10 -11.26
N PRO A 332 34.54 14.10 -12.13
CA PRO A 332 33.16 14.28 -11.70
C PRO A 332 32.69 13.04 -10.94
N TYR A 333 31.90 13.25 -9.88
CA TYR A 333 31.28 12.18 -9.12
C TYR A 333 29.80 12.48 -8.86
N SER A 334 28.99 11.43 -8.77
CA SER A 334 27.60 11.48 -8.36
C SER A 334 27.24 10.19 -7.64
N ILE A 335 26.94 10.31 -6.35
CA ILE A 335 26.70 9.20 -5.43
C ILE A 335 25.34 9.42 -4.80
N ASN A 336 24.45 8.45 -4.96
CA ASN A 336 23.11 8.50 -4.40
C ASN A 336 22.85 7.22 -3.60
N LYS A 337 22.97 7.31 -2.27
CA LYS A 337 22.63 6.23 -1.35
C LYS A 337 21.29 6.45 -0.66
N ARG A 338 20.46 7.35 -1.22
CA ARG A 338 19.13 7.64 -0.71
C ARG A 338 18.14 6.59 -1.25
N PRO A 339 17.48 5.81 -0.39
CA PRO A 339 16.39 4.95 -0.82
C PRO A 339 15.16 5.79 -1.21
N PRO A 340 14.33 5.31 -2.15
CA PRO A 340 13.04 5.93 -2.42
C PRO A 340 12.11 5.96 -1.21
N SER A 341 11.17 6.89 -1.21
CA SER A 341 10.08 6.96 -0.24
C SER A 341 9.16 5.74 -0.32
N THR A 342 8.56 5.40 0.81
CA THR A 342 7.55 4.35 0.92
C THR A 342 6.39 4.61 -0.04
N PRO A 343 5.98 3.65 -0.90
CA PRO A 343 4.84 3.85 -1.80
C PRO A 343 3.54 4.10 -1.04
N LEU A 344 2.71 5.00 -1.57
CA LEU A 344 1.37 5.26 -1.06
C LEU A 344 0.38 4.26 -1.66
N ILE A 345 -0.31 3.50 -0.80
CA ILE A 345 -1.43 2.63 -1.20
C ILE A 345 -2.74 3.31 -0.81
N SER A 346 -3.52 3.71 -1.80
CA SER A 346 -4.87 4.27 -1.63
C SER A 346 -5.92 3.21 -1.94
N SER A 347 -6.91 3.04 -1.06
CA SER A 347 -7.96 2.03 -1.21
C SER A 347 -9.35 2.66 -1.31
N SER A 348 -10.24 2.03 -2.08
CA SER A 348 -11.67 2.34 -2.08
C SER A 348 -12.42 1.79 -0.87
N ALA A 349 -11.84 0.85 -0.12
CA ALA A 349 -12.47 0.28 1.06
C ALA A 349 -12.38 1.26 2.25
N ALA A 350 -13.51 1.48 2.93
CA ALA A 350 -13.57 2.34 4.10
C ALA A 350 -12.94 1.70 5.36
N SER A 351 -12.79 0.38 5.37
CA SER A 351 -12.26 -0.40 6.50
C SER A 351 -11.54 -1.66 6.02
N PHE A 352 -11.10 -2.50 6.97
CA PHE A 352 -10.45 -3.78 6.70
C PHE A 352 -11.39 -4.85 6.10
N TYR A 353 -12.70 -4.62 6.14
CA TYR A 353 -13.71 -5.53 5.61
C TYR A 353 -14.59 -4.80 4.60
N SER A 354 -14.82 -5.42 3.45
CA SER A 354 -15.57 -4.83 2.34
C SER A 354 -16.64 -5.78 1.82
N ARG A 355 -17.84 -5.24 1.63
CA ARG A 355 -18.94 -5.90 0.89
C ARG A 355 -18.84 -5.70 -0.62
N GLU A 356 -17.97 -4.80 -1.06
CA GLU A 356 -17.76 -4.46 -2.46
C GLU A 356 -16.36 -4.87 -2.93
N PRO A 357 -16.16 -5.11 -4.24
CA PRO A 357 -14.83 -5.17 -4.82
C PRO A 357 -13.98 -3.95 -4.44
N VAL A 358 -12.68 -4.16 -4.21
CA VAL A 358 -11.78 -3.12 -3.71
C VAL A 358 -10.84 -2.68 -4.82
N SER A 359 -10.89 -1.39 -5.16
CA SER A 359 -9.93 -0.77 -6.07
C SER A 359 -8.78 -0.17 -5.27
N LEU A 360 -7.55 -0.51 -5.64
CA LEU A 360 -6.32 0.06 -5.08
C LEU A 360 -5.61 0.91 -6.12
N THR A 361 -5.03 2.02 -5.68
CA THR A 361 -4.01 2.76 -6.42
C THR A 361 -2.73 2.78 -5.61
N ILE A 362 -1.65 2.25 -6.19
CA ILE A 362 -0.33 2.22 -5.58
C ILE A 362 0.54 3.22 -6.32
N GLN A 363 1.12 4.17 -5.61
CA GLN A 363 1.97 5.22 -6.16
C GLN A 363 3.35 5.22 -5.50
N GLY A 364 4.39 5.02 -6.29
CA GLY A 364 5.80 5.14 -5.90
C GLY A 364 6.34 6.57 -6.06
N GLU A 365 7.60 6.77 -5.65
CA GLU A 365 8.28 8.05 -5.82
C GLU A 365 8.50 8.36 -7.32
N ASN A 366 8.44 9.63 -7.71
CA ASN A 366 8.73 10.02 -9.10
C ASN A 366 10.15 9.60 -9.49
N TYR A 367 10.31 9.13 -10.73
CA TYR A 367 11.58 8.63 -11.28
C TYR A 367 12.17 7.39 -10.57
N SER A 368 11.39 6.73 -9.70
CA SER A 368 11.72 5.43 -9.12
C SER A 368 10.96 4.30 -9.83
N GLU A 369 11.50 3.09 -9.75
CA GLU A 369 10.85 1.88 -10.23
C GLU A 369 9.92 1.34 -9.14
N LEU A 370 8.64 1.11 -9.47
CA LEU A 370 7.67 0.56 -8.53
C LEU A 370 7.61 -0.97 -8.66
N TYR A 371 7.68 -1.66 -7.53
CA TYR A 371 7.47 -3.10 -7.42
C TYR A 371 6.30 -3.38 -6.47
N TYR A 372 5.47 -4.35 -6.83
CA TYR A 372 4.32 -4.75 -6.00
C TYR A 372 4.14 -6.26 -6.00
N ALA A 373 3.48 -6.76 -4.96
CA ALA A 373 3.09 -8.15 -4.82
C ALA A 373 1.68 -8.20 -4.25
N VAL A 374 0.89 -9.16 -4.72
CA VAL A 374 -0.45 -9.47 -4.21
C VAL A 374 -0.39 -10.92 -3.72
N SER A 375 -1.08 -11.25 -2.62
CA SER A 375 -1.23 -12.64 -2.21
C SER A 375 -2.25 -13.35 -3.09
N GLU A 376 -2.08 -14.66 -3.26
CA GLU A 376 -3.21 -15.51 -3.63
C GLU A 376 -4.41 -15.28 -2.68
N PRO A 377 -5.67 -15.27 -3.18
CA PRO A 377 -6.83 -15.03 -2.34
C PRO A 377 -6.97 -16.10 -1.26
N TYR A 378 -6.90 -15.71 0.02
CA TYR A 378 -7.06 -16.65 1.13
C TYR A 378 -8.55 -16.78 1.49
N THR A 379 -9.14 -17.94 1.23
CA THR A 379 -10.56 -18.18 1.52
C THR A 379 -10.80 -18.31 3.03
N ILE A 380 -11.79 -17.57 3.55
CA ILE A 380 -12.16 -17.56 4.96
C ILE A 380 -13.51 -18.27 5.13
N THR A 381 -13.59 -19.18 6.11
CA THR A 381 -14.82 -19.94 6.41
C THR A 381 -15.83 -19.16 7.27
N SER A 382 -15.36 -18.25 8.11
CA SER A 382 -16.17 -17.41 9.00
C SER A 382 -15.62 -15.99 9.03
N ALA A 383 -16.16 -15.11 8.19
CA ALA A 383 -15.68 -13.73 8.09
C ALA A 383 -16.32 -12.81 9.14
N SER A 384 -15.57 -11.79 9.56
CA SER A 384 -15.99 -10.79 10.54
C SER A 384 -15.38 -9.43 10.26
N GLU A 385 -16.16 -8.36 10.50
CA GLU A 385 -15.69 -6.97 10.52
C GLU A 385 -14.74 -6.67 11.68
N THR A 386 -14.73 -7.50 12.72
CA THR A 386 -13.82 -7.35 13.86
C THR A 386 -12.40 -7.81 13.58
N TYR A 387 -12.16 -8.44 12.42
CA TYR A 387 -10.82 -8.86 12.04
C TYR A 387 -9.95 -7.65 11.71
N SER A 388 -8.64 -7.84 11.87
CA SER A 388 -7.63 -6.87 11.49
C SER A 388 -6.44 -7.57 10.85
N ALA A 389 -5.49 -6.79 10.30
CA ALA A 389 -4.26 -7.33 9.73
C ALA A 389 -3.44 -8.18 10.72
N ASN A 390 -3.63 -7.99 12.03
CA ASN A 390 -2.90 -8.68 13.09
C ASN A 390 -3.63 -9.92 13.64
N SER A 391 -4.79 -10.28 13.09
CA SER A 391 -5.49 -11.48 13.53
C SER A 391 -4.67 -12.74 13.18
N ASP A 392 -4.54 -13.67 14.13
CA ASP A 392 -3.67 -14.85 14.00
C ASP A 392 -3.89 -15.67 12.72
N LEU A 393 -5.13 -15.67 12.22
CA LEU A 393 -5.55 -16.30 10.98
C LEU A 393 -4.72 -15.85 9.76
N PHE A 394 -4.25 -14.60 9.74
CA PHE A 394 -3.55 -14.01 8.59
C PHE A 394 -2.03 -14.03 8.72
N ASN A 395 -1.49 -14.47 9.87
CA ASN A 395 -0.04 -14.48 10.12
C ASN A 395 0.73 -15.36 9.13
N SER A 396 0.08 -16.39 8.57
CA SER A 396 0.65 -17.30 7.58
C SER A 396 0.50 -16.80 6.13
N VAL A 397 -0.37 -15.81 5.88
CA VAL A 397 -0.58 -15.30 4.53
C VAL A 397 0.63 -14.46 4.13
N ARG A 398 1.16 -14.75 2.95
CA ARG A 398 2.31 -14.07 2.36
C ARG A 398 1.89 -13.52 1.00
N THR A 399 2.48 -12.39 0.64
CA THR A 399 2.40 -11.90 -0.72
C THR A 399 3.22 -12.80 -1.63
N ASP A 400 2.89 -12.81 -2.92
CA ASP A 400 3.71 -13.48 -3.92
C ASP A 400 5.05 -12.75 -4.13
N ASN A 401 5.80 -13.18 -5.14
CA ASN A 401 7.02 -12.50 -5.55
C ASN A 401 6.71 -11.10 -6.08
N PHE A 402 7.54 -10.13 -5.70
CA PHE A 402 7.44 -8.77 -6.23
C PHE A 402 7.65 -8.75 -7.74
N ILE A 403 6.74 -8.09 -8.43
CA ILE A 403 6.79 -7.83 -9.86
C ILE A 403 6.93 -6.34 -10.13
N LYS A 404 7.69 -6.00 -11.16
CA LYS A 404 7.91 -4.61 -11.59
C LYS A 404 6.66 -4.07 -12.27
N ALA A 405 6.16 -2.92 -11.82
CA ALA A 405 5.08 -2.20 -12.47
C ALA A 405 5.57 -1.51 -13.75
N ALA A 406 4.68 -1.34 -14.73
CA ALA A 406 5.00 -0.66 -15.99
C ALA A 406 5.23 0.86 -15.83
N SER A 407 4.69 1.44 -14.76
CA SER A 407 4.82 2.84 -14.40
C SER A 407 4.99 2.98 -12.88
N ASN A 408 5.36 4.17 -12.42
CA ASN A 408 5.47 4.49 -10.99
C ASN A 408 4.10 4.59 -10.28
N THR A 409 3.01 4.35 -10.99
CA THR A 409 1.65 4.22 -10.45
C THR A 409 1.00 2.99 -11.08
N ILE A 410 0.25 2.21 -10.30
CA ILE A 410 -0.57 1.09 -10.78
C ILE A 410 -1.93 1.09 -10.09
N SER A 411 -2.96 0.64 -10.83
CA SER A 411 -4.28 0.36 -10.29
C SER A 411 -4.55 -1.13 -10.27
N LEU A 412 -5.07 -1.63 -9.14
CA LEU A 412 -5.44 -3.04 -8.94
C LEU A 412 -6.92 -3.12 -8.58
N GLU A 413 -7.61 -4.15 -9.08
CA GLU A 413 -8.98 -4.47 -8.68
C GLU A 413 -8.96 -5.83 -7.96
N LEU A 414 -9.25 -5.80 -6.66
CA LEU A 414 -9.34 -6.99 -5.82
C LEU A 414 -10.80 -7.44 -5.74
N LYS A 415 -11.06 -8.67 -6.18
CA LYS A 415 -12.39 -9.28 -6.04
C LYS A 415 -12.28 -10.79 -5.86
N PRO A 416 -13.14 -11.41 -5.03
CA PRO A 416 -13.27 -12.86 -5.00
C PRO A 416 -13.77 -13.39 -6.36
N GLU A 417 -13.20 -14.52 -6.79
CA GLU A 417 -13.68 -15.25 -7.98
C GLU A 417 -14.90 -16.15 -7.66
N GLY A 418 -15.14 -16.44 -6.38
CA GLY A 418 -16.23 -17.29 -5.90
C GLY A 418 -17.16 -16.59 -4.92
N SER A 419 -18.09 -17.35 -4.34
CA SER A 419 -19.09 -16.81 -3.42
C SER A 419 -18.61 -16.69 -1.96
N GLY A 420 -17.38 -17.08 -1.67
CA GLY A 420 -16.81 -17.06 -0.32
C GLY A 420 -16.14 -15.73 0.02
N ALA A 421 -16.02 -15.46 1.32
CA ALA A 421 -15.19 -14.38 1.82
C ALA A 421 -13.70 -14.69 1.55
N VAL A 422 -12.95 -13.70 1.07
CA VAL A 422 -11.52 -13.84 0.79
C VAL A 422 -10.71 -12.71 1.43
N TYR A 423 -9.53 -13.04 1.89
CA TYR A 423 -8.54 -12.09 2.37
C TYR A 423 -7.46 -11.87 1.30
N PHE A 424 -7.09 -10.61 1.10
CA PHE A 424 -5.98 -10.19 0.27
C PHE A 424 -4.93 -9.47 1.12
N LYS A 425 -3.66 -9.75 0.84
CA LYS A 425 -2.52 -8.95 1.26
C LYS A 425 -1.83 -8.36 0.04
N VAL A 426 -1.50 -7.08 0.09
CA VAL A 426 -0.78 -6.36 -0.95
C VAL A 426 0.44 -5.70 -0.33
N ALA A 427 1.59 -5.81 -1.00
CA ALA A 427 2.81 -5.13 -0.60
C ALA A 427 3.42 -4.39 -1.78
N ALA A 428 4.07 -3.26 -1.53
CA ALA A 428 4.76 -2.50 -2.56
C ALA A 428 6.03 -1.82 -2.02
N TYR A 429 7.05 -1.68 -2.85
CA TYR A 429 8.21 -0.83 -2.57
C TYR A 429 8.67 -0.11 -3.85
N SER A 430 9.39 0.99 -3.67
CA SER A 430 10.03 1.72 -4.78
C SER A 430 11.53 1.45 -4.78
N GLN A 431 12.16 1.43 -5.95
CA GLN A 431 13.60 1.23 -6.12
C GLN A 431 14.22 2.36 -6.95
N ASN A 432 15.42 2.81 -6.56
CA ASN A 432 16.22 3.75 -7.34
C ASN A 432 17.65 3.23 -7.44
N GLY A 433 18.05 2.80 -8.64
CA GLY A 433 19.29 2.08 -8.85
C GLY A 433 19.33 0.80 -7.99
N GLY A 434 20.37 0.64 -7.17
CA GLY A 434 20.49 -0.47 -6.23
C GLY A 434 19.75 -0.29 -4.89
N ASN A 435 19.14 0.88 -4.64
CA ASN A 435 18.55 1.20 -3.35
C ASN A 435 17.06 0.87 -3.31
N ASN A 436 16.66 -0.01 -2.40
CA ASN A 436 15.26 -0.33 -2.15
C ASN A 436 14.69 0.57 -1.05
N GLY A 437 13.52 1.15 -1.32
CA GLY A 437 12.71 1.85 -0.35
C GLY A 437 12.03 0.91 0.64
N PRO A 438 11.43 1.45 1.72
CA PRO A 438 10.62 0.66 2.63
C PRO A 438 9.39 0.05 1.93
N VAL A 439 8.94 -1.09 2.43
CA VAL A 439 7.73 -1.76 1.95
C VAL A 439 6.50 -1.13 2.60
N SER A 440 5.51 -0.72 1.80
CA SER A 440 4.14 -0.49 2.27
C SER A 440 3.32 -1.75 2.14
N GLU A 441 2.45 -2.00 3.12
CA GLU A 441 1.53 -3.13 3.12
C GLU A 441 0.09 -2.64 3.24
N TYR A 442 -0.82 -3.36 2.57
CA TYR A 442 -2.25 -3.18 2.66
C TYR A 442 -2.93 -4.56 2.76
N SER A 443 -4.07 -4.63 3.40
CA SER A 443 -4.80 -5.87 3.58
C SER A 443 -6.30 -5.62 3.72
N VAL A 444 -7.11 -6.55 3.20
CA VAL A 444 -8.57 -6.42 3.21
C VAL A 444 -9.26 -7.78 3.11
N ILE A 445 -10.40 -7.92 3.76
CA ILE A 445 -11.36 -9.01 3.57
C ILE A 445 -12.46 -8.52 2.63
N ILE A 446 -12.78 -9.32 1.61
CA ILE A 446 -13.88 -9.04 0.68
C ILE A 446 -14.88 -10.18 0.78
N ASP A 447 -16.11 -9.87 1.19
CA ASP A 447 -17.21 -10.82 1.35
C ASP A 447 -18.51 -10.21 0.81
N GLN A 448 -18.69 -10.37 -0.51
CA GLN A 448 -19.77 -9.73 -1.25
C GLN A 448 -21.16 -10.33 -0.98
N TYR A 449 -21.22 -11.57 -0.48
CA TYR A 449 -22.46 -12.35 -0.57
C TYR A 449 -22.91 -13.01 0.73
N ASN A 450 -22.04 -13.21 1.73
CA ASN A 450 -22.41 -13.99 2.91
C ASN A 450 -22.95 -13.10 4.02
N TYR A 451 -24.18 -13.36 4.44
CA TYR A 451 -24.81 -12.72 5.58
C TYR A 451 -25.17 -13.78 6.61
N TYR A 452 -25.13 -13.40 7.89
CA TYR A 452 -25.40 -14.32 8.99
C TYR A 452 -26.58 -13.83 9.81
N TYR A 453 -27.45 -14.77 10.18
CA TYR A 453 -28.59 -14.56 11.06
C TYR A 453 -28.47 -15.47 12.29
N ASN A 454 -28.76 -14.92 13.46
CA ASN A 454 -28.89 -15.68 14.69
C ASN A 454 -30.01 -15.09 15.56
N SER A 455 -31.04 -15.90 15.85
CA SER A 455 -32.22 -15.46 16.59
C SER A 455 -31.96 -14.98 18.02
N ILE A 456 -30.79 -15.27 18.59
CA ILE A 456 -30.39 -14.82 19.94
C ILE A 456 -29.31 -13.72 19.94
N ALA A 457 -28.92 -13.21 18.77
CA ALA A 457 -27.92 -12.16 18.68
C ALA A 457 -28.46 -10.79 19.11
N ASP A 458 -27.54 -9.88 19.43
CA ASP A 458 -27.86 -8.50 19.78
C ASP A 458 -28.10 -7.68 18.50
N ALA A 459 -29.37 -7.35 18.26
CA ALA A 459 -29.80 -6.57 17.10
C ALA A 459 -29.15 -5.17 17.02
N SER A 460 -28.69 -4.60 18.15
CA SER A 460 -28.20 -3.22 18.21
C SER A 460 -26.79 -3.03 17.64
N ILE A 461 -26.03 -4.11 17.52
CA ILE A 461 -24.65 -4.11 17.02
C ILE A 461 -24.48 -4.97 15.75
N ALA A 462 -25.58 -5.43 15.16
CA ALA A 462 -25.56 -6.34 14.03
C ALA A 462 -25.03 -5.66 12.75
N ASP A 463 -24.07 -6.31 12.09
CA ASP A 463 -23.48 -5.90 10.80
C ASP A 463 -23.59 -7.03 9.74
N GLY A 464 -24.25 -8.13 10.09
CA GLY A 464 -24.49 -9.26 9.20
C GLY A 464 -23.29 -10.18 9.03
N THR A 465 -22.22 -9.99 9.80
CA THR A 465 -21.08 -10.89 9.82
C THR A 465 -21.28 -12.06 10.79
N SER A 466 -20.39 -13.05 10.76
CA SER A 466 -20.52 -14.25 11.61
C SER A 466 -20.43 -13.94 13.12
N LEU A 467 -19.72 -12.89 13.52
CA LEU A 467 -19.57 -12.49 14.92
C LEU A 467 -20.65 -11.50 15.39
N ARG A 468 -21.27 -10.76 14.46
CA ARG A 468 -22.37 -9.82 14.72
C ARG A 468 -23.51 -10.05 13.73
N PRO A 469 -24.11 -11.25 13.77
CA PRO A 469 -25.17 -11.62 12.83
C PRO A 469 -26.42 -10.77 13.07
N TYR A 470 -27.26 -10.67 12.04
CA TYR A 470 -28.59 -10.07 12.18
C TYR A 470 -29.45 -10.91 13.13
N ALA A 471 -30.35 -10.22 13.84
CA ALA A 471 -31.24 -10.84 14.81
C ALA A 471 -32.73 -10.77 14.37
N SER A 472 -33.06 -9.96 13.37
CA SER A 472 -34.41 -9.84 12.81
C SER A 472 -34.46 -10.10 11.30
N PHE A 473 -35.65 -10.45 10.80
CA PHE A 473 -35.86 -10.70 9.37
C PHE A 473 -35.73 -9.42 8.54
N GLU A 474 -36.14 -8.27 9.08
CA GLU A 474 -36.07 -6.96 8.43
C GLU A 474 -34.62 -6.51 8.21
N GLN A 475 -33.75 -6.71 9.21
CA GLN A 475 -32.31 -6.43 9.07
C GLN A 475 -31.70 -7.24 7.92
N CYS A 476 -32.05 -8.53 7.82
CA CYS A 476 -31.60 -9.38 6.72
C CYS A 476 -32.13 -8.91 5.36
N LEU A 477 -33.43 -8.57 5.29
CA LEU A 477 -34.11 -8.17 4.06
C LEU A 477 -33.52 -6.91 3.44
N GLU A 478 -33.18 -5.92 4.26
CA GLU A 478 -32.58 -4.68 3.78
C GLU A 478 -31.29 -4.98 3.00
N GLU A 479 -30.47 -5.89 3.52
CA GLU A 479 -29.11 -6.15 3.03
C GLU A 479 -29.10 -7.14 1.86
N ILE A 480 -29.90 -8.20 1.95
CA ILE A 480 -30.08 -9.18 0.87
C ILE A 480 -30.53 -8.49 -0.43
N ASN A 481 -31.34 -7.43 -0.32
CA ASN A 481 -31.88 -6.70 -1.47
C ASN A 481 -30.92 -5.66 -2.06
N LYS A 482 -29.76 -5.38 -1.47
CA LYS A 482 -28.77 -4.43 -2.03
C LYS A 482 -28.01 -5.02 -3.22
N GLY A 483 -27.73 -6.32 -3.18
CA GLY A 483 -26.92 -7.03 -4.19
C GLY A 483 -27.77 -7.78 -5.22
N ARG A 484 -27.13 -8.36 -6.25
CA ARG A 484 -27.80 -9.30 -7.19
C ARG A 484 -27.96 -10.71 -6.63
N TYR A 485 -27.13 -11.06 -5.66
CA TYR A 485 -27.06 -12.36 -5.03
C TYR A 485 -26.72 -12.22 -3.55
N ALA A 486 -27.34 -13.02 -2.70
CA ALA A 486 -27.03 -13.12 -1.28
C ALA A 486 -27.11 -14.59 -0.81
N CYS A 487 -26.29 -14.91 0.18
CA CYS A 487 -26.31 -16.17 0.90
C CYS A 487 -26.55 -15.88 2.38
N LEU A 488 -27.76 -16.15 2.87
CA LEU A 488 -28.09 -15.98 4.28
C LEU A 488 -27.91 -17.30 5.04
N ARG A 489 -26.96 -17.30 5.97
CA ARG A 489 -26.66 -18.41 6.87
C ARG A 489 -27.44 -18.23 8.16
N VAL A 490 -28.29 -19.20 8.49
CA VAL A 490 -29.32 -19.05 9.51
C VAL A 490 -29.05 -19.98 10.69
N LYS A 491 -29.04 -19.42 11.89
CA LYS A 491 -29.07 -20.14 13.17
C LYS A 491 -30.32 -19.77 13.96
N GLY A 492 -31.07 -20.78 14.39
CA GLY A 492 -32.33 -20.60 15.11
C GLY A 492 -33.50 -20.14 14.23
N THR A 493 -34.53 -19.57 14.86
CA THR A 493 -35.81 -19.29 14.22
C THR A 493 -35.89 -17.84 13.73
N VAL A 494 -36.03 -17.67 12.41
CA VAL A 494 -36.39 -16.40 11.77
C VAL A 494 -37.89 -16.19 11.90
N LYS A 495 -38.28 -15.15 12.64
CA LYS A 495 -39.69 -14.72 12.69
C LYS A 495 -39.99 -13.82 11.50
N VAL A 496 -40.94 -14.23 10.66
CA VAL A 496 -41.44 -13.44 9.53
C VAL A 496 -42.64 -12.63 10.04
N PRO A 497 -42.52 -11.30 10.15
CA PRO A 497 -43.57 -10.46 10.74
C PRO A 497 -44.80 -10.39 9.85
N ALA A 498 -45.93 -10.06 10.44
CA ALA A 498 -47.16 -9.74 9.70
C ALA A 498 -46.90 -8.67 8.61
N GLY A 499 -47.47 -8.88 7.42
CA GLY A 499 -47.29 -7.99 6.27
C GLY A 499 -46.57 -8.65 5.10
N THR A 500 -46.34 -7.85 4.05
CA THR A 500 -45.74 -8.30 2.79
C THR A 500 -44.28 -7.88 2.72
N HIS A 501 -43.39 -8.84 2.56
CA HIS A 501 -41.94 -8.66 2.51
C HIS A 501 -41.40 -9.05 1.14
N TYR A 502 -40.50 -8.25 0.57
CA TYR A 502 -40.01 -8.47 -0.80
C TYR A 502 -38.58 -8.99 -0.82
N ILE A 503 -38.34 -10.06 -1.57
CA ILE A 503 -37.01 -10.52 -1.97
C ILE A 503 -36.82 -10.23 -3.46
N LEU A 504 -35.93 -9.29 -3.76
CA LEU A 504 -35.66 -8.76 -5.09
C LEU A 504 -34.35 -9.30 -5.69
N SER A 505 -33.59 -10.05 -4.90
CA SER A 505 -32.27 -10.57 -5.23
C SER A 505 -32.27 -12.08 -5.18
N ASN A 506 -31.37 -12.72 -5.95
CA ASN A 506 -31.18 -14.16 -5.83
C ASN A 506 -30.68 -14.47 -4.43
N CYS A 507 -31.37 -15.32 -3.68
CA CYS A 507 -31.06 -15.56 -2.28
C CYS A 507 -31.04 -17.06 -1.96
N VAL A 508 -29.96 -17.51 -1.36
CA VAL A 508 -29.83 -18.87 -0.82
C VAL A 508 -29.91 -18.79 0.69
N PHE A 509 -30.88 -19.49 1.28
CA PHE A 509 -30.95 -19.68 2.73
C PHE A 509 -30.26 -21.00 3.08
N VAL A 510 -29.27 -20.93 3.97
CA VAL A 510 -28.46 -22.06 4.43
C VAL A 510 -28.76 -22.31 5.90
N ASN A 511 -29.21 -23.52 6.23
CA ASN A 511 -29.37 -23.94 7.62
C ASN A 511 -28.00 -24.27 8.21
N GLU A 512 -27.54 -23.49 9.20
CA GLU A 512 -26.33 -23.81 9.95
C GLU A 512 -26.62 -24.53 11.27
N GLU A 513 -27.68 -24.13 11.98
CA GLU A 513 -28.01 -24.70 13.28
C GLU A 513 -29.49 -24.53 13.63
N ASN A 514 -30.26 -25.61 13.51
CA ASN A 514 -31.70 -25.65 13.84
C ASN A 514 -32.50 -24.51 13.18
N ALA A 515 -32.18 -24.19 11.92
CA ALA A 515 -32.77 -23.05 11.26
C ALA A 515 -34.25 -23.27 10.89
N ALA A 516 -35.08 -22.28 11.23
CA ALA A 516 -36.51 -22.30 10.93
C ALA A 516 -37.01 -20.93 10.47
N PHE A 517 -38.09 -20.93 9.69
CA PHE A 517 -38.88 -19.74 9.37
C PHE A 517 -40.26 -19.88 10.01
N GLU A 518 -40.64 -18.93 10.85
CA GLU A 518 -41.92 -18.91 11.56
C GLU A 518 -42.75 -17.70 11.11
N PHE A 519 -43.84 -17.95 10.41
CA PHE A 519 -44.70 -16.92 9.82
C PHE A 519 -45.78 -16.47 10.79
N GLU A 520 -45.79 -15.17 11.09
CA GLU A 520 -46.88 -14.52 11.82
C GLU A 520 -48.17 -14.46 10.99
N LYS A 521 -49.29 -14.16 11.66
CA LYS A 521 -50.58 -13.99 10.99
C LYS A 521 -50.52 -12.90 9.91
N GLY A 522 -50.82 -13.26 8.67
CA GLY A 522 -50.80 -12.33 7.54
C GLY A 522 -49.39 -12.01 7.02
N ALA A 523 -48.37 -12.74 7.44
CA ALA A 523 -47.03 -12.66 6.89
C ALA A 523 -46.96 -13.29 5.49
N SER A 524 -46.22 -12.65 4.58
CA SER A 524 -46.00 -13.12 3.21
C SER A 524 -44.65 -12.68 2.69
N ILE A 525 -43.95 -13.58 2.00
CA ILE A 525 -42.72 -13.29 1.27
C ILE A 525 -43.04 -13.28 -0.24
N VAL A 526 -42.85 -12.12 -0.87
CA VAL A 526 -42.96 -11.93 -2.31
C VAL A 526 -41.58 -12.01 -2.93
N VAL A 527 -41.37 -13.00 -3.79
CA VAL A 527 -40.13 -13.17 -4.57
C VAL A 527 -40.38 -12.65 -5.97
N LYS A 528 -39.62 -11.64 -6.40
CA LYS A 528 -39.86 -10.96 -7.67
C LYS A 528 -38.60 -10.87 -8.52
N ASN A 529 -38.68 -11.38 -9.75
CA ASN A 529 -37.56 -11.45 -10.70
C ASN A 529 -36.29 -12.07 -10.09
N SER A 530 -36.46 -13.05 -9.19
CA SER A 530 -35.37 -13.60 -8.39
C SER A 530 -35.58 -15.07 -8.05
N ASN A 531 -34.49 -15.72 -7.65
CA ASN A 531 -34.51 -17.12 -7.24
C ASN A 531 -34.28 -17.21 -5.73
N VAL A 532 -35.12 -17.96 -5.03
CA VAL A 532 -34.97 -18.22 -3.60
C VAL A 532 -34.93 -19.72 -3.35
N SER A 533 -33.94 -20.16 -2.57
CA SER A 533 -33.80 -21.57 -2.19
C SER A 533 -33.72 -21.77 -0.68
N PHE A 534 -34.47 -22.75 -0.19
CA PHE A 534 -34.42 -23.25 1.18
C PHE A 534 -33.98 -24.73 1.16
N GLN A 535 -32.93 -25.05 1.91
CA GLN A 535 -32.47 -26.43 2.07
C GLN A 535 -32.42 -26.83 3.55
N ASN A 536 -33.08 -27.94 3.89
CA ASN A 536 -33.14 -28.48 5.26
C ASN A 536 -33.77 -27.53 6.30
N PHE A 537 -34.76 -26.71 5.92
CA PHE A 537 -35.43 -25.80 6.85
C PHE A 537 -36.73 -26.37 7.43
N THR A 538 -37.08 -25.91 8.63
CA THR A 538 -38.46 -25.95 9.12
C THR A 538 -39.18 -24.66 8.74
N ILE A 539 -40.35 -24.75 8.12
CA ILE A 539 -41.21 -23.60 7.79
C ILE A 539 -42.55 -23.79 8.51
N SER A 540 -42.89 -22.93 9.45
CA SER A 540 -44.07 -23.07 10.29
C SER A 540 -44.82 -21.76 10.51
N SER A 541 -46.00 -21.85 11.11
CA SER A 541 -46.75 -20.70 11.64
C SER A 541 -46.41 -20.45 13.09
N VAL A 542 -46.54 -19.21 13.55
CA VAL A 542 -46.51 -18.91 14.99
C VAL A 542 -47.69 -19.59 15.69
N VAL A 543 -47.44 -20.20 16.85
CA VAL A 543 -48.41 -21.00 17.63
C VAL A 543 -49.69 -20.21 17.99
N GLU A 544 -49.60 -18.89 18.15
CA GLU A 544 -50.75 -18.02 18.47
C GLU A 544 -51.78 -17.90 17.33
N ASN A 545 -51.44 -18.33 16.10
CA ASN A 545 -52.39 -18.44 14.98
C ASN A 545 -53.42 -19.59 15.17
N ALA A 546 -53.31 -20.38 16.25
CA ALA A 546 -54.21 -21.51 16.53
C ALA A 546 -55.58 -21.13 17.12
N LEU A 547 -55.85 -19.84 17.38
CA LEU A 547 -57.13 -19.39 17.92
C LEU A 547 -58.07 -18.95 16.80
N TYR A 548 -59.09 -19.78 16.52
CA TYR A 548 -60.20 -19.48 15.63
C TYR A 548 -60.93 -18.20 16.08
N SER A 549 -60.52 -17.03 15.59
CA SER A 549 -61.23 -15.78 15.87
C SER A 549 -62.47 -15.72 14.96
N SER A 550 -63.60 -16.17 15.49
CA SER A 550 -64.92 -15.99 14.89
C SER A 550 -65.27 -14.50 14.85
N GLY A 551 -64.95 -13.81 13.75
CA GLY A 551 -65.40 -12.42 13.55
C GLY A 551 -64.47 -11.47 12.80
N ALA A 552 -63.28 -11.89 12.36
CA ALA A 552 -62.43 -11.01 11.55
C ALA A 552 -62.99 -10.87 10.12
N ALA A 553 -63.02 -9.64 9.60
CA ALA A 553 -63.39 -9.34 8.21
C ALA A 553 -62.51 -10.16 7.25
N ALA A 554 -63.08 -10.54 6.09
CA ALA A 554 -62.40 -11.32 5.06
C ALA A 554 -61.16 -10.58 4.53
N GLN A 555 -60.01 -10.80 5.16
CA GLN A 555 -58.73 -10.55 4.51
C GLN A 555 -58.63 -11.52 3.34
N GLY A 556 -58.11 -11.02 2.20
CA GLY A 556 -57.83 -11.86 1.05
C GLY A 556 -56.92 -13.03 1.42
N LEU A 557 -56.92 -14.07 0.60
CA LEU A 557 -56.04 -15.23 0.77
C LEU A 557 -54.58 -14.77 0.58
N ILE A 558 -53.81 -14.75 1.67
CA ILE A 558 -52.40 -14.31 1.70
C ILE A 558 -51.51 -15.56 1.72
N PRO A 559 -50.69 -15.79 0.68
CA PRO A 559 -49.78 -16.92 0.67
C PRO A 559 -48.53 -16.67 1.51
N TYR A 560 -47.90 -17.73 2.04
CA TYR A 560 -46.55 -17.59 2.63
C TYR A 560 -45.52 -17.16 1.59
N PHE A 561 -45.59 -17.73 0.40
CA PHE A 561 -44.74 -17.35 -0.72
C PHE A 561 -45.57 -16.89 -1.91
N LYS A 562 -45.28 -15.71 -2.45
CA LYS A 562 -45.83 -15.22 -3.70
C LYS A 562 -44.71 -15.03 -4.71
N LEU A 563 -44.82 -15.64 -5.88
CA LEU A 563 -43.78 -15.61 -6.90
C LEU A 563 -44.25 -14.84 -8.14
N GLU A 564 -43.46 -13.87 -8.57
CA GLU A 564 -43.68 -13.05 -9.76
C GLU A 564 -42.44 -13.10 -10.65
N ASP A 565 -42.51 -13.88 -11.74
CA ASP A 565 -41.38 -14.10 -12.66
C ASP A 565 -40.12 -14.63 -11.92
N SER A 566 -40.33 -15.60 -11.01
CA SER A 566 -39.34 -16.04 -10.01
C SER A 566 -39.23 -17.56 -9.90
N VAL A 567 -38.23 -18.02 -9.13
CA VAL A 567 -38.05 -19.44 -8.78
C VAL A 567 -38.06 -19.62 -7.26
N LEU A 568 -38.80 -20.61 -6.79
CA LEU A 568 -38.75 -21.08 -5.41
C LEU A 568 -38.30 -22.54 -5.37
N ASP A 569 -37.18 -22.80 -4.72
CA ASP A 569 -36.63 -24.12 -4.47
C ASP A 569 -36.77 -24.47 -2.99
N ILE A 570 -37.46 -25.57 -2.68
CA ILE A 570 -37.60 -26.12 -1.32
C ILE A 570 -37.14 -27.57 -1.36
N ASP A 571 -36.00 -27.82 -0.73
CA ASP A 571 -35.37 -29.14 -0.70
C ASP A 571 -35.20 -29.65 0.73
N SER A 572 -35.67 -30.88 0.96
CA SER A 572 -35.49 -31.59 2.22
C SER A 572 -36.05 -30.84 3.45
N CYS A 573 -37.11 -30.05 3.25
CA CYS A 573 -37.70 -29.20 4.29
C CYS A 573 -38.88 -29.87 5.02
N GLN A 574 -39.23 -29.32 6.17
CA GLN A 574 -40.44 -29.64 6.93
C GLN A 574 -41.37 -28.43 6.97
N ILE A 575 -42.59 -28.57 6.47
CA ILE A 575 -43.58 -27.48 6.41
C ILE A 575 -44.77 -27.82 7.32
N SER A 576 -45.08 -26.92 8.25
CA SER A 576 -46.25 -26.99 9.13
C SER A 576 -46.99 -25.66 9.12
N ALA A 577 -47.78 -25.44 8.07
CA ALA A 577 -48.52 -24.18 7.86
C ALA A 577 -49.97 -24.29 8.37
N LEU A 578 -50.33 -23.39 9.26
CA LEU A 578 -51.65 -23.25 9.86
C LEU A 578 -52.20 -21.85 9.54
N PHE A 579 -53.41 -21.83 8.98
CA PHE A 579 -54.14 -20.63 8.62
C PHE A 579 -55.51 -20.63 9.32
N ASP A 580 -56.04 -19.46 9.66
CA ASP A 580 -57.32 -19.37 10.39
C ASP A 580 -58.51 -19.85 9.55
N LYS A 581 -58.67 -19.27 8.35
CA LYS A 581 -59.83 -19.48 7.47
C LYS A 581 -59.45 -20.09 6.13
N ASP A 582 -58.73 -19.32 5.32
CA ASP A 582 -58.28 -19.71 4.00
C ASP A 582 -56.75 -19.69 3.99
N GLY A 583 -56.13 -20.76 3.48
CA GLY A 583 -54.69 -20.95 3.52
C GLY A 583 -54.12 -21.29 2.15
N LEU A 584 -53.04 -20.62 1.78
CA LEU A 584 -52.23 -20.95 0.60
C LEU A 584 -50.76 -20.95 0.99
N PHE A 585 -50.04 -22.03 0.69
CA PHE A 585 -48.61 -22.04 0.96
C PHE A 585 -47.83 -21.21 -0.08
N ALA A 586 -48.03 -21.48 -1.37
CA ALA A 586 -47.38 -20.72 -2.44
C ALA A 586 -48.33 -20.31 -3.58
N GLU A 587 -48.25 -19.05 -4.00
CA GLU A 587 -48.85 -18.53 -5.22
C GLU A 587 -47.75 -18.26 -6.26
N ALA A 588 -47.94 -18.69 -7.51
CA ALA A 588 -46.92 -18.59 -8.55
C ALA A 588 -47.47 -18.05 -9.87
N VAL A 589 -46.98 -16.89 -10.33
CA VAL A 589 -47.32 -16.31 -11.64
C VAL A 589 -46.08 -16.26 -12.52
N ARG A 590 -46.13 -16.92 -13.70
CA ARG A 590 -44.99 -17.04 -14.63
C ARG A 590 -43.70 -17.48 -13.93
N SER A 591 -43.84 -18.39 -12.97
CA SER A 591 -42.78 -18.74 -12.02
C SER A 591 -42.55 -20.26 -11.98
N SER A 592 -41.46 -20.69 -11.34
CA SER A 592 -41.17 -22.09 -11.09
C SER A 592 -41.20 -22.39 -9.59
N VAL A 593 -41.92 -23.44 -9.19
CA VAL A 593 -41.91 -23.98 -7.83
C VAL A 593 -41.36 -25.39 -7.86
N ASN A 594 -40.23 -25.62 -7.18
CA ASN A 594 -39.58 -26.91 -7.08
C ASN A 594 -39.59 -27.38 -5.63
N ILE A 595 -40.22 -28.52 -5.37
CA ILE A 595 -40.34 -29.14 -4.06
C ILE A 595 -39.74 -30.54 -4.14
N ASN A 596 -38.70 -30.81 -3.35
CA ASN A 596 -38.05 -32.12 -3.34
C ASN A 596 -37.80 -32.61 -1.92
N GLY A 597 -37.99 -33.91 -1.67
CA GLY A 597 -37.70 -34.54 -0.37
C GLY A 597 -38.44 -33.92 0.82
N THR A 598 -39.53 -33.20 0.59
CA THR A 598 -40.15 -32.31 1.58
C THR A 598 -41.39 -32.95 2.19
N ILE A 599 -41.59 -32.73 3.50
CA ILE A 599 -42.81 -33.15 4.21
C ILE A 599 -43.61 -31.89 4.55
N ALA A 600 -44.86 -31.82 4.11
CA ALA A 600 -45.72 -30.67 4.32
C ALA A 600 -47.07 -31.06 4.94
N SER A 601 -47.51 -30.22 5.88
CA SER A 601 -48.87 -30.20 6.42
C SER A 601 -49.41 -28.77 6.33
N VAL A 602 -50.54 -28.59 5.64
CA VAL A 602 -51.23 -27.30 5.50
C VAL A 602 -52.67 -27.42 5.99
N SER A 603 -53.05 -26.59 6.96
CA SER A 603 -54.35 -26.67 7.61
C SER A 603 -55.06 -25.31 7.68
N ALA A 604 -56.37 -25.29 7.48
CA ALA A 604 -57.24 -24.12 7.70
C ALA A 604 -58.69 -24.54 7.99
N SER A 605 -59.55 -23.63 8.47
CA SER A 605 -60.96 -24.00 8.71
C SER A 605 -61.78 -24.18 7.42
N SER A 606 -61.63 -23.31 6.42
CA SER A 606 -62.51 -23.28 5.23
C SER A 606 -61.82 -23.78 3.97
N TYR A 607 -60.72 -23.18 3.55
CA TYR A 607 -60.03 -23.54 2.32
C TYR A 607 -58.52 -23.73 2.53
N THR A 608 -57.93 -24.77 1.91
CA THR A 608 -56.48 -24.91 1.84
C THR A 608 -56.02 -25.24 0.43
N SER A 609 -54.90 -24.64 0.03
CA SER A 609 -54.13 -25.07 -1.11
C SER A 609 -52.64 -25.04 -0.81
N PHE A 610 -51.88 -25.95 -1.42
CA PHE A 610 -50.43 -25.96 -1.27
C PHE A 610 -49.80 -25.05 -2.32
N ILE A 611 -50.13 -25.24 -3.60
CA ILE A 611 -49.65 -24.37 -4.67
C ILE A 611 -50.82 -23.95 -5.57
N SER A 612 -50.94 -22.64 -5.79
CA SER A 612 -51.78 -22.04 -6.83
C SER A 612 -50.89 -21.38 -7.87
N GLY A 613 -51.19 -21.52 -9.16
CA GLY A 613 -50.33 -20.91 -10.18
C GLY A 613 -50.96 -20.64 -11.53
N ILE A 614 -50.42 -19.61 -12.20
CA ILE A 614 -50.82 -19.15 -13.52
C ILE A 614 -49.60 -19.08 -14.42
N LYS A 615 -49.63 -19.81 -15.54
CA LYS A 615 -48.51 -19.90 -16.50
C LYS A 615 -47.20 -20.31 -15.82
N SER A 616 -47.27 -21.23 -14.86
CA SER A 616 -46.17 -21.56 -13.96
C SER A 616 -45.79 -23.03 -14.08
N LYS A 617 -44.54 -23.35 -13.75
CA LYS A 617 -44.03 -24.72 -13.68
C LYS A 617 -44.02 -25.19 -12.23
N VAL A 618 -44.59 -26.36 -11.96
CA VAL A 618 -44.59 -26.98 -10.63
C VAL A 618 -43.97 -28.36 -10.71
N ASN A 619 -42.86 -28.54 -9.99
CA ASN A 619 -42.13 -29.79 -9.90
C ASN A 619 -42.14 -30.27 -8.45
N ILE A 620 -42.77 -31.41 -8.19
CA ILE A 620 -42.82 -32.01 -6.86
C ILE A 620 -42.32 -33.44 -6.95
N GLN A 621 -41.25 -33.75 -6.20
CA GLN A 621 -40.62 -35.06 -6.21
C GLN A 621 -40.36 -35.57 -4.80
N ASN A 622 -40.50 -36.88 -4.61
CA ASN A 622 -40.11 -37.57 -3.36
C ASN A 622 -40.68 -36.93 -2.08
N SER A 623 -41.87 -36.33 -2.17
CA SER A 623 -42.43 -35.47 -1.12
C SER A 623 -43.74 -36.03 -0.57
N SER A 624 -44.08 -35.64 0.67
CA SER A 624 -45.31 -36.02 1.35
C SER A 624 -46.10 -34.78 1.75
N ILE A 625 -47.26 -34.55 1.14
CA ILE A 625 -48.03 -33.32 1.30
C ILE A 625 -49.45 -33.63 1.78
N ASN A 626 -49.80 -33.08 2.93
CA ASN A 626 -51.07 -33.30 3.61
C ASN A 626 -51.83 -31.98 3.78
N LEU A 627 -53.09 -31.94 3.37
CA LEU A 627 -53.98 -30.79 3.52
C LEU A 627 -55.19 -31.13 4.39
N THR A 628 -55.60 -30.20 5.24
CA THR A 628 -56.79 -30.34 6.10
C THR A 628 -57.63 -29.06 6.15
N SER A 629 -58.86 -29.09 5.66
CA SER A 629 -59.84 -27.99 5.73
C SER A 629 -61.24 -28.45 5.30
N GLU A 630 -62.27 -27.60 5.32
CA GLU A 630 -63.55 -27.94 4.69
C GLU A 630 -63.40 -28.24 3.19
N THR A 631 -62.64 -27.43 2.46
CA THR A 631 -62.31 -27.60 1.03
C THR A 631 -60.80 -27.62 0.83
N CYS A 632 -60.23 -28.71 0.29
CA CYS A 632 -58.79 -28.84 0.06
C CYS A 632 -58.45 -29.01 -1.42
N VAL A 633 -57.51 -28.22 -1.95
CA VAL A 633 -56.97 -28.41 -3.31
C VAL A 633 -55.44 -28.33 -3.26
N THR A 634 -54.73 -29.46 -3.32
CA THR A 634 -53.26 -29.42 -3.18
C THR A 634 -52.61 -28.55 -4.26
N LEU A 635 -52.97 -28.75 -5.52
CA LEU A 635 -52.47 -27.99 -6.67
C LEU A 635 -53.62 -27.40 -7.47
N SER A 636 -53.61 -26.09 -7.70
CA SER A 636 -54.53 -25.41 -8.62
C SER A 636 -53.73 -24.65 -9.67
N LEU A 637 -53.80 -25.08 -10.93
CA LEU A 637 -52.96 -24.54 -11.99
C LEU A 637 -53.76 -24.18 -13.23
N ASN A 638 -53.52 -22.97 -13.74
CA ASN A 638 -54.07 -22.46 -14.98
C ASN A 638 -52.93 -22.07 -15.93
N GLN A 639 -52.73 -22.88 -16.97
CA GLN A 639 -51.60 -22.82 -17.90
C GLN A 639 -50.26 -23.13 -17.23
N GLY A 640 -49.39 -23.85 -17.95
CA GLY A 640 -48.05 -24.20 -17.49
C GLY A 640 -47.83 -25.71 -17.42
N ASP A 641 -46.87 -26.12 -16.59
CA ASP A 641 -46.36 -27.50 -16.59
C ASP A 641 -46.33 -28.11 -15.19
N ILE A 642 -46.61 -29.41 -15.12
CA ILE A 642 -46.42 -30.20 -13.90
C ILE A 642 -45.45 -31.36 -14.09
N ASN A 643 -44.66 -31.64 -13.05
CA ASN A 643 -43.91 -32.86 -12.93
C ASN A 643 -44.06 -33.40 -11.50
N LEU A 644 -44.97 -34.36 -11.33
CA LEU A 644 -45.28 -34.96 -10.03
C LEU A 644 -44.78 -36.41 -10.02
N VAL A 645 -43.67 -36.66 -9.34
CA VAL A 645 -43.02 -38.00 -9.36
C VAL A 645 -42.75 -38.51 -7.95
N ASN A 646 -43.21 -39.74 -7.67
CA ASN A 646 -42.89 -40.45 -6.42
C ASN A 646 -43.32 -39.69 -5.15
N ASN A 647 -44.53 -39.14 -5.14
CA ASN A 647 -45.05 -38.37 -4.00
C ASN A 647 -46.20 -39.06 -3.28
N SER A 648 -46.44 -38.67 -2.03
CA SER A 648 -47.65 -39.01 -1.27
C SER A 648 -48.47 -37.74 -1.03
N PHE A 649 -49.67 -37.66 -1.60
CA PHE A 649 -50.59 -36.56 -1.38
C PHE A 649 -51.81 -37.02 -0.58
N LYS A 650 -52.23 -36.25 0.41
CA LYS A 650 -53.44 -36.51 1.19
C LYS A 650 -54.26 -35.24 1.39
N VAL A 651 -55.57 -35.34 1.17
CA VAL A 651 -56.54 -34.30 1.54
C VAL A 651 -57.55 -34.83 2.55
N SER A 652 -57.89 -34.03 3.57
CA SER A 652 -58.84 -34.40 4.63
C SER A 652 -59.85 -33.27 4.84
N GLY A 653 -61.16 -33.52 4.64
CA GLY A 653 -62.14 -32.43 4.62
C GLY A 653 -63.57 -32.81 4.27
N SER A 654 -64.37 -31.82 3.89
CA SER A 654 -65.71 -32.06 3.34
C SER A 654 -65.65 -32.31 1.83
N LYS A 655 -64.85 -31.51 1.11
CA LYS A 655 -64.60 -31.58 -0.34
C LYS A 655 -63.11 -31.44 -0.60
N GLY A 656 -62.60 -32.03 -1.69
CA GLY A 656 -61.23 -31.72 -2.10
C GLY A 656 -60.76 -32.48 -3.33
N ARG A 657 -59.58 -32.10 -3.81
CA ARG A 657 -58.84 -32.70 -4.92
C ARG A 657 -57.33 -32.62 -4.66
N ILE A 658 -56.55 -33.52 -5.24
CA ILE A 658 -55.10 -33.35 -5.28
C ILE A 658 -54.73 -32.27 -6.29
N ALA A 659 -55.30 -32.30 -7.50
CA ALA A 659 -54.97 -31.33 -8.52
C ALA A 659 -56.19 -30.86 -9.31
N GLU A 660 -56.26 -29.56 -9.57
CA GLU A 660 -57.17 -28.90 -10.50
C GLU A 660 -56.36 -28.21 -11.59
N LEU A 661 -56.44 -28.75 -12.81
CA LEU A 661 -55.56 -28.38 -13.91
C LEU A 661 -56.38 -27.86 -15.10
N PHE A 662 -56.01 -26.69 -15.59
CA PHE A 662 -56.63 -26.03 -16.73
C PHE A 662 -55.57 -25.66 -17.77
N ASN A 663 -55.62 -26.25 -18.96
CA ASN A 663 -54.63 -26.04 -20.03
C ASN A 663 -53.17 -26.28 -19.58
N VAL A 664 -52.95 -27.33 -18.78
CA VAL A 664 -51.64 -27.70 -18.22
C VAL A 664 -51.06 -28.89 -18.99
N THR A 665 -49.74 -28.94 -19.15
CA THR A 665 -49.04 -30.11 -19.69
C THR A 665 -48.15 -30.77 -18.64
N GLY A 666 -47.79 -32.04 -18.84
CA GLY A 666 -46.77 -32.69 -18.02
C GLY A 666 -47.13 -34.09 -17.55
N ILE A 667 -46.53 -34.52 -16.43
CA ILE A 667 -46.65 -35.90 -15.95
C ILE A 667 -47.01 -35.96 -14.46
N ALA A 668 -47.81 -36.96 -14.11
CA ALA A 668 -47.97 -37.46 -12.77
C ALA A 668 -47.67 -38.96 -12.77
N ARG A 669 -46.54 -39.36 -12.19
CA ARG A 669 -46.06 -40.76 -12.22
C ARG A 669 -45.71 -41.29 -10.83
N SER A 670 -46.16 -42.49 -10.52
CA SER A 670 -45.81 -43.21 -9.28
C SER A 670 -46.18 -42.45 -8.01
N ASN A 671 -47.31 -41.73 -8.01
CA ASN A 671 -47.79 -40.99 -6.84
C ASN A 671 -48.87 -41.80 -6.09
N SER A 672 -48.99 -41.56 -4.78
CA SER A 672 -50.08 -42.04 -3.94
C SER A 672 -51.03 -40.89 -3.62
N PHE A 673 -52.24 -40.91 -4.17
CA PHE A 673 -53.30 -39.94 -3.95
C PHE A 673 -54.34 -40.45 -2.94
N LYS A 674 -54.40 -39.85 -1.75
CA LYS A 674 -55.28 -40.26 -0.66
C LYS A 674 -56.30 -39.18 -0.32
N SER A 675 -57.51 -39.58 0.03
CA SER A 675 -58.55 -38.68 0.53
C SER A 675 -59.27 -39.24 1.75
N ALA A 676 -59.63 -38.33 2.66
CA ALA A 676 -60.52 -38.56 3.79
C ALA A 676 -61.64 -37.51 3.74
N LEU A 677 -62.56 -37.66 2.78
CA LEU A 677 -63.62 -36.69 2.49
C LEU A 677 -64.97 -37.14 3.07
N LYS A 678 -65.73 -36.18 3.63
CA LYS A 678 -67.08 -36.44 4.19
C LYS A 678 -68.18 -36.55 3.13
N SER A 679 -68.03 -35.89 1.97
CA SER A 679 -69.03 -35.93 0.89
C SER A 679 -68.59 -36.86 -0.24
N SER A 680 -69.49 -37.78 -0.64
CA SER A 680 -69.26 -38.81 -1.66
C SER A 680 -69.62 -38.34 -3.07
N SER A 681 -69.32 -37.08 -3.41
CA SER A 681 -69.49 -36.62 -4.80
C SER A 681 -68.40 -37.25 -5.66
N ASN A 682 -68.77 -37.82 -6.81
CA ASN A 682 -67.93 -38.46 -7.82
C ASN A 682 -66.70 -37.60 -8.21
N THR A 683 -65.68 -37.53 -7.35
CA THR A 683 -64.56 -36.56 -7.45
C THR A 683 -63.27 -37.31 -7.71
N ALA A 684 -62.72 -37.11 -8.90
CA ALA A 684 -61.39 -37.60 -9.25
C ALA A 684 -60.31 -36.83 -8.48
N ALA A 685 -59.28 -37.55 -8.03
CA ALA A 685 -58.09 -37.01 -7.38
C ALA A 685 -57.42 -35.90 -8.20
N VAL A 686 -57.36 -36.09 -9.52
CA VAL A 686 -56.84 -35.13 -10.49
C VAL A 686 -57.96 -34.74 -11.44
N TYR A 687 -58.29 -33.46 -11.46
CA TYR A 687 -59.18 -32.86 -12.46
C TYR A 687 -58.36 -32.19 -13.55
N THR A 688 -58.73 -32.46 -14.80
CA THR A 688 -58.14 -31.83 -15.99
C THR A 688 -59.25 -31.30 -16.88
N ASP A 689 -59.11 -30.08 -17.37
CA ASP A 689 -59.95 -29.59 -18.47
C ASP A 689 -59.60 -30.28 -19.81
N LYS A 690 -60.42 -30.03 -20.84
CA LYS A 690 -60.24 -30.62 -22.17
C LYS A 690 -58.94 -30.23 -22.88
N ASN A 691 -58.26 -29.19 -22.42
CA ASN A 691 -57.04 -28.66 -23.05
C ASN A 691 -55.77 -29.17 -22.35
N CYS A 692 -55.89 -29.92 -21.25
CA CYS A 692 -54.75 -30.47 -20.55
C CYS A 692 -54.11 -31.63 -21.33
N LEU A 693 -52.77 -31.69 -21.31
CA LEU A 693 -51.95 -32.79 -21.83
C LEU A 693 -51.13 -33.39 -20.69
N VAL A 694 -51.83 -34.01 -19.72
CA VAL A 694 -51.23 -34.57 -18.52
C VAL A 694 -51.25 -36.09 -18.58
N THR A 695 -50.05 -36.69 -18.56
CA THR A 695 -49.89 -38.15 -18.56
C THR A 695 -49.91 -38.66 -17.12
N GLN A 696 -50.83 -39.59 -16.81
CA GLN A 696 -50.92 -40.23 -15.49
C GLN A 696 -50.49 -41.70 -15.57
N GLU A 697 -49.40 -42.07 -14.87
CA GLU A 697 -48.79 -43.39 -14.93
C GLU A 697 -48.55 -43.98 -13.54
N LYS A 698 -49.01 -45.22 -13.29
CA LYS A 698 -48.72 -45.95 -12.04
C LYS A 698 -49.06 -45.16 -10.77
N ASN A 699 -50.10 -44.33 -10.79
CA ASN A 699 -50.55 -43.61 -9.60
C ASN A 699 -51.58 -44.47 -8.86
N ASP A 700 -51.47 -44.51 -7.54
CA ASP A 700 -52.41 -45.20 -6.66
C ASP A 700 -53.43 -44.19 -6.11
N THR A 701 -54.72 -44.51 -6.18
CA THR A 701 -55.81 -43.68 -5.64
C THR A 701 -56.53 -44.42 -4.52
N ASN A 702 -56.74 -43.77 -3.38
CA ASN A 702 -57.47 -44.35 -2.24
C ASN A 702 -58.37 -43.31 -1.58
N GLY A 703 -59.63 -43.68 -1.31
CA GLY A 703 -60.63 -42.84 -0.62
C GLY A 703 -61.41 -41.89 -1.53
N TRP A 704 -61.30 -42.05 -2.85
CA TRP A 704 -62.01 -41.27 -3.87
C TRP A 704 -63.22 -42.10 -4.35
N PHE A 705 -64.43 -41.53 -4.31
CA PHE A 705 -65.69 -42.21 -4.64
C PHE A 705 -66.52 -41.38 -5.63
#